data_AF-A0A847DMB7-F1
#
_entry.id   AF-A0A847DMB7-F1
#
_cell.length_a   1.000
_cell.length_b   1.000
_cell.length_c   1.000
_cell.angle_alpha   90.00
_cell.angle_beta   90.00
_cell.angle_gamma   90.00
#
_symmetry.space_group_name_H-M   'P 1'
#
loop_
_entity.id
_entity.type
_entity.pdbx_description
1 polymer ?
#
loop_
_entity_poly.entity_id
_entity_poly.type
_entity_poly.pdbx_seq_one_letter_code
_entity_poly.pdbx_strand_id
1 'polypeptide(L)'
;MLKLASILLITATLAATNTTQAAQDETLLGYYNFDNDSADIVHDSSTYTRDGKTTGNVEYTTGISGKAVRFPGINDSYIAIPSTDGHFSTSNALTLSAWILREDVGTGWDGMICNGSGKGGFQLLFNDKSQNLVLYMKTATTGYQPANGAFIPTNVWTHLAATYDATRETVELYQDGKLTQTTPFKGNIDTFDKQLFIGKSSYAGAFRGIIDEVRIYNKALDAKQIQALFDEFKDKRGPNADKPHTELFFSSMTAERMADCNGVSVTMTLAKSEPLTTADITILRAESNRKDVCPGTKNAKVVFSGEMTSSKGHAFVFFDRIQQPMNGVTLHYWARPTSASEVRISPARVRMYDSQMWWAPNKINDEIERIAHKYPDSAKVVKIANTVQGRPMKALCIGNPDKFIAFVGSTHVSESGPELILPIMESLLETQPELLKKVGVKALPCITLDERQRLLSTGNVFYFRGNANHVDLNRNYDGYWEDPGTSYNKRSLNPKDETYGGEFAFSEPESRAVATMIRSGQAMAAFSMHSVNGLCNAGMLFTTRANDDSKFKEKATALAKIYAEAMYGRENADKYAFYRAECPNGSMASWAYKELGVPGFDLELDNNPDARTPAITDTVSPTLMDKYRKLHLKAVVAVLEHFANQK
;
A
#
# COMPACT_ATOMS: atom_id res chain seq x y z
N MET A 1 60.41 -28.00 -86.66
CA MET A 1 59.13 -28.50 -86.11
C MET A 1 59.31 -28.70 -84.60
N LEU A 2 58.41 -28.09 -83.82
CA LEU A 2 57.81 -28.48 -82.52
C LEU A 2 58.59 -29.45 -81.58
N LYS A 3 58.60 -29.36 -80.24
CA LYS A 3 57.81 -28.62 -79.23
C LYS A 3 58.44 -28.85 -77.83
N LEU A 4 58.28 -27.85 -76.95
CA LEU A 4 58.09 -27.93 -75.48
C LEU A 4 59.19 -28.53 -74.57
N ALA A 5 59.77 -27.66 -73.74
CA ALA A 5 60.42 -27.99 -72.47
C ALA A 5 59.92 -27.02 -71.39
N SER A 6 59.52 -27.54 -70.21
CA SER A 6 59.55 -26.90 -68.88
C SER A 6 58.89 -27.87 -67.87
N ILE A 7 59.70 -28.62 -67.10
CA ILE A 7 60.10 -28.37 -65.70
C ILE A 7 59.01 -28.77 -64.69
N LEU A 8 59.23 -29.92 -64.04
CA LEU A 8 58.48 -30.47 -62.91
C LEU A 8 59.16 -30.01 -61.61
N LEU A 9 58.47 -29.21 -60.80
CA LEU A 9 58.97 -28.68 -59.53
C LEU A 9 58.60 -29.67 -58.39
N ILE A 10 59.60 -30.38 -57.85
CA ILE A 10 59.48 -31.08 -56.57
C ILE A 10 59.90 -30.10 -55.49
N THR A 11 58.96 -29.65 -54.65
CA THR A 11 59.26 -28.86 -53.46
C THR A 11 59.13 -29.75 -52.23
N ALA A 12 60.25 -29.99 -51.57
CA ALA A 12 60.30 -30.50 -50.21
C ALA A 12 60.09 -29.32 -49.26
N THR A 13 58.97 -29.28 -48.55
CA THR A 13 58.72 -28.32 -47.49
C THR A 13 59.20 -28.90 -46.16
N LEU A 14 60.25 -28.30 -45.59
CA LEU A 14 60.56 -28.39 -44.17
C LEU A 14 59.34 -27.88 -43.38
N ALA A 15 58.71 -28.75 -42.60
CA ALA A 15 57.78 -28.32 -41.56
C ALA A 15 58.59 -27.74 -40.40
N ALA A 16 58.65 -26.41 -40.30
CA ALA A 16 59.06 -25.74 -39.08
C ALA A 16 57.95 -25.91 -38.04
N THR A 17 58.25 -26.60 -36.95
CA THR A 17 57.40 -26.67 -35.76
C THR A 17 57.40 -25.31 -35.06
N ASN A 18 56.45 -24.45 -35.42
CA ASN A 18 56.09 -23.30 -34.60
C ASN A 18 55.05 -23.72 -33.57
N THR A 19 55.49 -24.28 -32.45
CA THR A 19 54.71 -24.27 -31.21
C THR A 19 54.76 -22.86 -30.63
N THR A 20 53.85 -21.98 -31.06
CA THR A 20 53.50 -20.80 -30.26
C THR A 20 52.67 -21.27 -29.08
N GLN A 21 53.33 -21.51 -27.95
CA GLN A 21 52.67 -21.58 -26.65
C GLN A 21 52.00 -20.22 -26.42
N ALA A 22 50.67 -20.15 -26.49
CA ALA A 22 49.94 -18.95 -26.12
C ALA A 22 50.41 -18.53 -24.73
N ALA A 23 50.89 -17.28 -24.59
CA ALA A 23 51.28 -16.75 -23.30
C ALA A 23 50.08 -16.89 -22.36
N GLN A 24 50.25 -17.66 -21.30
CA GLN A 24 49.21 -17.88 -20.31
C GLN A 24 48.90 -16.56 -19.60
N ASP A 25 47.62 -16.23 -19.44
CA ASP A 25 47.19 -15.02 -18.74
C ASP A 25 47.34 -15.20 -17.23
N GLU A 26 48.49 -14.79 -16.69
CA GLU A 26 48.79 -14.83 -15.26
C GLU A 26 47.83 -13.97 -14.42
N THR A 27 47.03 -13.11 -15.04
CA THR A 27 46.04 -12.29 -14.33
C THR A 27 44.72 -13.00 -14.06
N LEU A 28 44.44 -14.10 -14.76
CA LEU A 28 43.26 -14.95 -14.57
C LEU A 28 43.51 -15.94 -13.44
N LEU A 29 43.00 -15.64 -12.24
CA LEU A 29 43.19 -16.46 -11.03
C LEU A 29 42.28 -17.69 -10.96
N GLY A 30 41.23 -17.74 -11.78
CA GLY A 30 40.31 -18.85 -11.82
C GLY A 30 39.33 -18.74 -12.98
N TYR A 31 39.12 -19.85 -13.67
CA TYR A 31 38.16 -19.97 -14.75
C TYR A 31 37.40 -21.30 -14.67
N TYR A 32 36.10 -21.22 -14.37
CA TYR A 32 35.22 -22.37 -14.19
C TYR A 32 34.13 -22.35 -15.27
N ASN A 33 34.34 -23.15 -16.32
CA ASN A 33 33.42 -23.32 -17.46
C ASN A 33 32.57 -24.60 -17.38
N PHE A 34 32.83 -25.48 -16.42
CA PHE A 34 32.04 -26.67 -16.14
C PHE A 34 31.97 -27.76 -17.24
N ASP A 35 32.61 -27.57 -18.39
CA ASP A 35 32.49 -28.45 -19.56
C ASP A 35 33.04 -29.86 -19.33
N ASN A 36 34.21 -29.94 -18.70
CA ASN A 36 34.95 -31.19 -18.46
C ASN A 36 34.76 -31.70 -17.03
N ASP A 37 33.77 -31.18 -16.31
CA ASP A 37 33.58 -31.47 -14.89
C ASP A 37 32.72 -32.70 -14.64
N SER A 38 32.92 -33.28 -13.45
CA SER A 38 32.22 -34.46 -12.94
C SER A 38 31.48 -34.12 -11.64
N ALA A 39 30.69 -35.06 -11.11
CA ALA A 39 29.74 -34.81 -10.02
C ALA A 39 30.33 -34.04 -8.82
N ASP A 40 31.59 -34.32 -8.45
CA ASP A 40 32.20 -33.80 -7.22
C ASP A 40 33.37 -32.81 -7.42
N ILE A 41 33.95 -32.75 -8.62
CA ILE A 41 35.15 -31.93 -8.91
C ILE A 41 34.84 -30.93 -10.01
N VAL A 42 35.15 -29.66 -9.73
CA VAL A 42 35.00 -28.51 -10.63
C VAL A 42 36.40 -28.05 -11.03
N HIS A 43 36.80 -28.23 -12.28
CA HIS A 43 38.17 -27.93 -12.70
C HIS A 43 38.37 -26.44 -12.95
N ASP A 44 39.50 -25.91 -12.49
CA ASP A 44 39.97 -24.59 -12.86
C ASP A 44 40.74 -24.65 -14.18
N SER A 45 40.20 -24.02 -15.21
CA SER A 45 40.81 -23.91 -16.54
C SER A 45 41.86 -22.79 -16.64
N SER A 46 42.19 -22.12 -15.53
CA SER A 46 43.29 -21.16 -15.44
C SER A 46 44.65 -21.85 -15.26
N THR A 47 45.73 -21.07 -15.18
CA THR A 47 47.07 -21.61 -14.87
C THR A 47 47.27 -22.02 -13.42
N TYR A 48 46.40 -21.58 -12.51
CA TYR A 48 46.55 -21.79 -11.08
C TYR A 48 45.95 -23.11 -10.60
N THR A 49 45.13 -23.79 -11.42
CA THR A 49 44.56 -25.12 -11.15
C THR A 49 43.88 -25.21 -9.78
N ARG A 50 43.15 -24.15 -9.40
CA ARG A 50 42.40 -24.06 -8.14
C ARG A 50 41.08 -24.83 -8.24
N ASP A 51 41.16 -26.15 -8.32
CA ASP A 51 39.97 -26.98 -8.50
C ASP A 51 38.99 -26.82 -7.32
N GLY A 52 37.72 -26.63 -7.66
CA GLY A 52 36.60 -26.54 -6.73
C GLY A 52 35.95 -27.88 -6.44
N LYS A 53 35.13 -27.90 -5.40
CA LYS A 53 34.31 -29.05 -5.00
C LYS A 53 32.84 -28.64 -4.90
N THR A 54 31.95 -29.42 -5.50
CA THR A 54 30.50 -29.27 -5.32
C THR A 54 30.08 -29.71 -3.91
N THR A 55 29.04 -29.12 -3.36
CA THR A 55 28.43 -29.49 -2.07
C THR A 55 26.93 -29.36 -2.20
N GLY A 56 26.18 -30.26 -1.57
CA GLY A 56 24.72 -30.29 -1.62
C GLY A 56 24.16 -30.73 -2.97
N ASN A 57 22.96 -30.27 -3.29
CA ASN A 57 22.18 -30.68 -4.47
C ASN A 57 22.42 -29.73 -5.65
N VAL A 58 23.66 -29.60 -6.11
CA VAL A 58 23.96 -28.88 -7.36
C VAL A 58 23.88 -29.85 -8.54
N GLU A 59 23.39 -29.38 -9.69
CA GLU A 59 23.13 -30.21 -10.87
C GLU A 59 23.88 -29.65 -12.08
N TYR A 60 24.60 -30.49 -12.82
CA TYR A 60 25.12 -30.09 -14.13
C TYR A 60 23.99 -30.07 -15.16
N THR A 61 23.91 -29.00 -15.94
CA THR A 61 22.89 -28.78 -16.97
C THR A 61 23.52 -28.16 -18.21
N THR A 62 22.72 -27.90 -19.25
CA THR A 62 23.17 -27.16 -20.43
C THR A 62 23.40 -25.68 -20.07
N GLY A 63 24.59 -25.18 -20.38
CA GLY A 63 25.03 -23.82 -20.10
C GLY A 63 24.77 -22.81 -21.21
N ILE A 64 25.30 -21.59 -21.03
CA ILE A 64 25.42 -20.63 -22.13
C ILE A 64 26.44 -21.15 -23.15
N SER A 65 27.43 -21.91 -22.68
CA SER A 65 28.36 -22.69 -23.48
C SER A 65 28.49 -24.07 -22.85
N GLY A 66 28.35 -25.13 -23.65
CA GLY A 66 28.50 -26.51 -23.17
C GLY A 66 27.70 -26.82 -21.90
N LYS A 67 28.38 -27.14 -20.79
CA LYS A 67 27.75 -27.43 -19.49
C LYS A 67 27.83 -26.24 -18.55
N ALA A 68 26.85 -26.16 -17.64
CA ALA A 68 26.83 -25.22 -16.53
C ALA A 68 26.37 -25.90 -15.24
N VAL A 69 26.40 -25.18 -14.13
CA VAL A 69 25.89 -25.68 -12.84
C VAL A 69 24.60 -24.95 -12.47
N ARG A 70 23.55 -25.73 -12.21
CA ARG A 70 22.28 -25.28 -11.67
C ARG A 70 22.28 -25.40 -10.15
N PHE A 71 21.99 -24.29 -9.50
CA PHE A 71 21.86 -24.15 -8.06
C PHE A 71 20.38 -24.09 -7.67
N PRO A 72 19.96 -24.87 -6.66
CA PRO A 72 18.56 -24.94 -6.22
C PRO A 72 18.08 -23.77 -5.34
N GLY A 73 18.95 -22.85 -4.92
CA GLY A 73 18.59 -21.78 -3.97
C GLY A 73 18.51 -22.24 -2.51
N ILE A 74 19.26 -23.27 -2.12
CA ILE A 74 19.40 -23.71 -0.71
C ILE A 74 20.86 -23.55 -0.25
N ASN A 75 21.04 -23.12 1.00
CA ASN A 75 22.34 -22.66 1.53
C ASN A 75 23.42 -23.74 1.63
N ASP A 76 23.03 -25.00 1.65
CA ASP A 76 23.92 -26.17 1.66
C ASP A 76 24.32 -26.62 0.25
N SER A 77 23.80 -25.99 -0.81
CA SER A 77 24.17 -26.25 -2.21
C SER A 77 25.07 -25.16 -2.78
N TYR A 78 26.35 -25.46 -3.01
CA TYR A 78 27.35 -24.50 -3.50
C TYR A 78 28.59 -25.20 -4.07
N ILE A 79 29.45 -24.45 -4.77
CA ILE A 79 30.82 -24.89 -5.09
C ILE A 79 31.79 -24.17 -4.16
N ALA A 80 32.70 -24.91 -3.54
CA ALA A 80 33.76 -24.36 -2.70
C ALA A 80 35.12 -24.54 -3.38
N ILE A 81 35.83 -23.44 -3.56
CA ILE A 81 37.18 -23.41 -4.14
C ILE A 81 38.16 -23.13 -3.01
N PRO A 82 39.22 -23.95 -2.85
CA PRO A 82 40.17 -23.82 -1.76
C PRO A 82 41.08 -22.59 -1.94
N SER A 83 41.61 -22.07 -0.83
CA SER A 83 42.62 -21.00 -0.82
C SER A 83 44.01 -21.64 -0.66
N THR A 84 44.58 -22.16 -1.75
CA THR A 84 45.81 -22.99 -1.69
C THR A 84 47.11 -22.20 -1.78
N ASP A 85 47.08 -20.99 -2.34
CA ASP A 85 48.27 -20.20 -2.71
C ASP A 85 48.07 -18.67 -2.57
N GLY A 86 46.98 -18.25 -1.95
CA GLY A 86 46.71 -16.84 -1.64
C GLY A 86 45.67 -16.18 -2.56
N HIS A 87 44.84 -15.37 -1.90
CA HIS A 87 43.91 -14.34 -2.35
C HIS A 87 43.31 -14.44 -3.76
N PHE A 88 41.97 -14.45 -3.84
CA PHE A 88 41.20 -14.26 -5.09
C PHE A 88 41.12 -12.80 -5.54
N SER A 89 42.09 -11.98 -5.12
CA SER A 89 42.21 -10.55 -5.42
C SER A 89 43.66 -10.12 -5.17
N THR A 90 44.12 -9.04 -5.81
CA THR A 90 45.27 -8.29 -5.30
C THR A 90 44.80 -7.20 -4.35
N SER A 91 45.73 -6.59 -3.61
CA SER A 91 45.41 -5.41 -2.78
C SER A 91 44.86 -4.23 -3.61
N ASN A 92 45.10 -4.20 -4.92
CA ASN A 92 44.88 -3.02 -5.74
C ASN A 92 43.86 -3.23 -6.88
N ALA A 93 43.52 -4.47 -7.22
CA ALA A 93 42.64 -4.75 -8.35
C ALA A 93 41.89 -6.10 -8.25
N LEU A 94 40.69 -6.12 -8.83
CA LEU A 94 39.81 -7.29 -8.90
C LEU A 94 38.92 -7.18 -10.14
N THR A 95 38.66 -8.30 -10.82
CA THR A 95 37.50 -8.46 -11.70
C THR A 95 36.80 -9.78 -11.42
N LEU A 96 35.47 -9.76 -11.33
CA LEU A 96 34.60 -10.92 -11.25
C LEU A 96 33.69 -10.93 -12.46
N SER A 97 33.52 -12.07 -13.13
CA SER A 97 32.64 -12.22 -14.29
C SER A 97 31.92 -13.56 -14.26
N ALA A 98 30.66 -13.60 -14.65
CA ALA A 98 29.93 -14.84 -14.88
C ALA A 98 28.76 -14.63 -15.85
N TRP A 99 28.38 -15.72 -16.49
CA TRP A 99 27.07 -15.85 -17.11
C TRP A 99 26.10 -16.47 -16.12
N ILE A 100 24.89 -15.90 -16.03
CA ILE A 100 23.85 -16.42 -15.15
C ILE A 100 22.50 -16.51 -15.86
N LEU A 101 21.69 -17.49 -15.47
CA LEU A 101 20.26 -17.53 -15.74
C LEU A 101 19.56 -17.71 -14.40
N ARG A 102 18.94 -16.65 -13.90
CA ARG A 102 18.28 -16.66 -12.60
C ARG A 102 16.86 -17.22 -12.72
N GLU A 103 16.41 -18.08 -11.82
CA GLU A 103 15.08 -18.71 -11.91
C GLU A 103 14.02 -18.10 -10.97
N ASP A 104 14.41 -17.20 -10.07
CA ASP A 104 13.51 -16.59 -9.08
C ASP A 104 13.84 -15.14 -8.75
N VAL A 105 13.04 -14.52 -7.89
CA VAL A 105 13.25 -13.15 -7.38
C VAL A 105 14.14 -13.07 -6.13
N GLY A 106 14.78 -14.18 -5.76
CA GLY A 106 15.75 -14.31 -4.66
C GLY A 106 15.21 -14.41 -3.24
N THR A 107 16.13 -14.72 -2.32
CA THR A 107 15.84 -14.99 -0.90
C THR A 107 16.51 -14.02 0.08
N GLY A 108 17.18 -12.99 -0.45
CA GLY A 108 17.91 -11.99 0.31
C GLY A 108 19.14 -11.51 -0.46
N TRP A 109 20.32 -11.86 0.06
CA TRP A 109 21.63 -11.58 -0.53
C TRP A 109 22.20 -12.84 -1.16
N ASP A 110 21.68 -13.22 -2.32
CA ASP A 110 22.01 -14.49 -2.96
C ASP A 110 23.38 -14.39 -3.62
N GLY A 111 24.33 -15.20 -3.14
CA GLY A 111 25.72 -15.10 -3.59
C GLY A 111 25.97 -15.82 -4.91
N MET A 112 26.55 -15.11 -5.86
CA MET A 112 26.99 -15.67 -7.15
C MET A 112 28.47 -16.04 -7.08
N ILE A 113 29.32 -15.09 -6.69
CA ILE A 113 30.77 -15.27 -6.51
C ILE A 113 31.19 -14.57 -5.23
N CYS A 114 31.56 -15.31 -4.18
CA CYS A 114 31.78 -14.75 -2.85
C CYS A 114 33.07 -15.26 -2.19
N ASN A 115 33.94 -14.35 -1.77
CA ASN A 115 35.14 -14.63 -1.00
C ASN A 115 35.09 -13.94 0.36
N GLY A 116 35.38 -14.68 1.43
CA GLY A 116 35.44 -14.15 2.79
C GLY A 116 34.28 -14.60 3.69
N SER A 117 34.27 -14.09 4.93
CA SER A 117 33.27 -14.42 5.95
C SER A 117 32.75 -13.16 6.62
N GLY A 118 31.43 -13.03 6.75
CA GLY A 118 30.83 -11.83 7.33
C GLY A 118 31.20 -10.59 6.52
N LYS A 119 31.68 -9.53 7.19
CA LYS A 119 32.01 -8.23 6.57
C LYS A 119 33.43 -8.20 5.96
N GLY A 120 33.96 -9.36 5.59
CA GLY A 120 35.29 -9.53 5.03
C GLY A 120 35.25 -9.96 3.57
N GLY A 121 36.24 -9.53 2.80
CA GLY A 121 36.46 -9.91 1.40
C GLY A 121 35.53 -9.19 0.43
N PHE A 122 35.05 -9.93 -0.57
CA PHE A 122 34.15 -9.44 -1.61
C PHE A 122 33.01 -10.42 -1.86
N GLN A 123 31.82 -9.91 -2.22
CA GLN A 123 30.64 -10.70 -2.50
C GLN A 123 29.89 -10.10 -3.69
N LEU A 124 29.90 -10.81 -4.82
CA LEU A 124 29.03 -10.53 -5.95
C LEU A 124 27.70 -11.22 -5.71
N LEU A 125 26.67 -10.41 -5.55
CA LEU A 125 25.38 -10.77 -4.98
C LEU A 125 24.25 -10.32 -5.91
N PHE A 126 23.12 -11.00 -5.77
CA PHE A 126 21.82 -10.47 -6.16
C PHE A 126 21.06 -10.06 -4.91
N ASN A 127 20.42 -8.89 -4.94
CA ASN A 127 19.58 -8.37 -3.86
C ASN A 127 18.10 -8.58 -4.21
N ASP A 128 17.37 -9.38 -3.43
CA ASP A 128 15.96 -9.69 -3.63
C ASP A 128 15.03 -8.45 -3.64
N LYS A 129 15.27 -7.49 -2.74
CA LYS A 129 14.40 -6.31 -2.58
C LYS A 129 14.44 -5.39 -3.79
N SER A 130 15.62 -5.25 -4.40
CA SER A 130 15.86 -4.33 -5.52
C SER A 130 16.09 -5.07 -6.84
N GLN A 131 16.14 -6.40 -6.79
CA GLN A 131 16.38 -7.32 -7.90
C GLN A 131 17.56 -6.94 -8.79
N ASN A 132 18.65 -6.49 -8.16
CA ASN A 132 19.78 -5.91 -8.86
C ASN A 132 21.11 -6.57 -8.51
N LEU A 133 22.09 -6.38 -9.39
CA LEU A 133 23.48 -6.75 -9.15
C LEU A 133 24.04 -5.91 -8.00
N VAL A 134 24.74 -6.55 -7.06
CA VAL A 134 25.45 -5.85 -6.00
C VAL A 134 26.84 -6.44 -5.82
N LEU A 135 27.86 -5.58 -5.76
CA LEU A 135 29.18 -5.96 -5.28
C LEU A 135 29.37 -5.37 -3.88
N TYR A 136 29.43 -6.22 -2.85
CA TYR A 136 29.96 -5.82 -1.55
C TYR A 136 31.46 -6.06 -1.51
N MET A 137 32.20 -5.10 -0.97
CA MET A 137 33.64 -5.22 -0.78
C MET A 137 34.05 -4.48 0.49
N LYS A 138 35.19 -4.85 1.06
CA LYS A 138 35.86 -4.08 2.10
C LYS A 138 37.22 -3.58 1.62
N THR A 139 37.45 -2.28 1.77
CA THR A 139 38.79 -1.69 1.71
C THR A 139 39.16 -1.06 3.05
N ALA A 140 40.46 -0.84 3.26
CA ALA A 140 40.98 -0.17 4.45
C ALA A 140 40.38 1.23 4.69
N THR A 141 39.99 1.94 3.62
CA THR A 141 39.50 3.33 3.69
C THR A 141 37.97 3.42 3.67
N THR A 142 37.31 2.71 2.75
CA THR A 142 35.85 2.82 2.57
C THR A 142 35.09 1.92 3.54
N GLY A 143 35.76 0.93 4.12
CA GLY A 143 35.13 -0.10 4.92
C GLY A 143 34.25 -1.01 4.07
N TYR A 144 33.40 -1.81 4.72
CA TYR A 144 32.52 -2.77 4.05
C TYR A 144 31.27 -2.07 3.50
N GLN A 145 31.19 -1.88 2.18
CA GLN A 145 30.12 -1.12 1.52
C GLN A 145 29.67 -1.75 0.19
N PRO A 146 28.42 -1.52 -0.26
CA PRO A 146 27.93 -1.99 -1.55
C PRO A 146 28.19 -1.00 -2.69
N ALA A 147 28.48 -1.53 -3.87
CA ALA A 147 28.20 -0.90 -5.15
C ALA A 147 26.95 -1.57 -5.76
N ASN A 148 25.94 -0.77 -6.12
CA ASN A 148 24.65 -1.25 -6.62
C ASN A 148 24.55 -1.06 -8.13
N GLY A 149 24.38 -2.14 -8.88
CA GLY A 149 24.28 -2.15 -10.33
C GLY A 149 22.85 -2.23 -10.83
N ALA A 150 22.72 -2.58 -12.11
CA ALA A 150 21.45 -2.72 -12.81
C ALA A 150 20.63 -3.94 -12.36
N PHE A 151 19.35 -3.91 -12.74
CA PHE A 151 18.39 -4.99 -12.53
C PHE A 151 18.79 -6.25 -13.32
N ILE A 152 18.66 -7.41 -12.69
CA ILE A 152 18.95 -8.71 -13.30
C ILE A 152 17.62 -9.43 -13.62
N PRO A 153 17.30 -9.70 -14.90
CA PRO A 153 16.08 -10.41 -15.28
C PRO A 153 16.10 -11.89 -14.88
N THR A 154 14.92 -12.45 -14.63
CA THR A 154 14.74 -13.89 -14.43
C THR A 154 14.54 -14.59 -15.77
N ASN A 155 14.97 -15.85 -15.83
CA ASN A 155 14.86 -16.76 -16.96
C ASN A 155 15.52 -16.25 -18.27
N VAL A 156 16.48 -15.33 -18.14
CA VAL A 156 17.28 -14.79 -19.24
C VAL A 156 18.76 -14.92 -18.91
N TRP A 157 19.53 -15.46 -19.85
CA TRP A 157 20.98 -15.48 -19.76
C TRP A 157 21.53 -14.05 -19.77
N THR A 158 22.15 -13.66 -18.66
CA THR A 158 22.71 -12.34 -18.43
C THR A 158 24.20 -12.48 -18.13
N HIS A 159 25.03 -11.68 -18.80
CA HIS A 159 26.45 -11.60 -18.48
C HIS A 159 26.68 -10.49 -17.46
N LEU A 160 27.28 -10.80 -16.33
CA LEU A 160 27.53 -9.84 -15.26
C LEU A 160 29.03 -9.76 -14.99
N ALA A 161 29.53 -8.54 -14.84
CA ALA A 161 30.89 -8.32 -14.39
C ALA A 161 31.00 -7.17 -13.39
N ALA A 162 31.99 -7.25 -12.52
CA ALA A 162 32.34 -6.20 -11.57
C ALA A 162 33.85 -6.02 -11.52
N THR A 163 34.34 -4.79 -11.68
CA THR A 163 35.76 -4.45 -11.63
C THR A 163 36.06 -3.49 -10.49
N TYR A 164 37.28 -3.55 -9.98
CA TYR A 164 37.80 -2.63 -8.98
C TYR A 164 39.23 -2.23 -9.29
N ASP A 165 39.51 -0.94 -9.21
CA ASP A 165 40.85 -0.36 -9.41
C ASP A 165 41.16 0.64 -8.30
N ALA A 166 42.13 0.33 -7.44
CA ALA A 166 42.58 1.19 -6.35
C ALA A 166 43.31 2.46 -6.83
N THR A 167 43.83 2.47 -8.07
CA THR A 167 44.45 3.66 -8.68
C THR A 167 43.37 4.65 -9.11
N ARG A 168 42.25 4.15 -9.64
CA ARG A 168 41.08 4.97 -10.00
C ARG A 168 40.15 5.23 -8.82
N GLU A 169 40.29 4.47 -7.74
CA GLU A 169 39.40 4.46 -6.57
C GLU A 169 37.93 4.24 -6.97
N THR A 170 37.67 3.29 -7.87
CA THR A 170 36.30 3.02 -8.36
C THR A 170 35.98 1.52 -8.46
N VAL A 171 34.73 1.20 -8.13
CA VAL A 171 34.06 -0.03 -8.56
C VAL A 171 33.23 0.27 -9.81
N GLU A 172 33.33 -0.57 -10.83
CA GLU A 172 32.49 -0.51 -12.03
C GLU A 172 31.71 -1.81 -12.21
N LEU A 173 30.41 -1.70 -12.51
CA LEU A 173 29.51 -2.84 -12.69
C LEU A 173 28.99 -2.86 -14.12
N TYR A 174 29.01 -4.05 -14.72
CA TYR A 174 28.65 -4.27 -16.11
C TYR A 174 27.56 -5.32 -16.24
N GLN A 175 26.68 -5.11 -17.20
CA GLN A 175 25.67 -6.05 -17.64
C GLN A 175 25.74 -6.15 -19.16
N ASP A 176 25.85 -7.37 -19.68
CA ASP A 176 25.88 -7.65 -21.11
C ASP A 176 26.94 -6.84 -21.86
N GLY A 177 28.14 -6.79 -21.26
CA GLY A 177 29.30 -6.08 -21.81
C GLY A 177 29.29 -4.56 -21.59
N LYS A 178 28.15 -3.99 -21.18
CA LYS A 178 27.97 -2.53 -21.03
C LYS A 178 28.15 -2.09 -19.59
N LEU A 179 28.81 -0.95 -19.41
CA LEU A 179 28.94 -0.29 -18.10
C LEU A 179 27.56 0.20 -17.64
N THR A 180 27.13 -0.23 -16.46
CA THR A 180 25.84 0.14 -15.86
C THR A 180 26.00 1.07 -14.67
N GLN A 181 27.10 0.98 -13.93
CA GLN A 181 27.36 1.79 -12.75
C GLN A 181 28.86 2.01 -12.54
N THR A 182 29.23 3.23 -12.14
CA THR A 182 30.53 3.55 -11.54
C THR A 182 30.30 4.05 -10.12
N THR A 183 31.00 3.50 -9.13
CA THR A 183 30.86 3.83 -7.70
C THR A 183 32.23 4.21 -7.12
N PRO A 184 32.39 5.39 -6.50
CA PRO A 184 33.62 5.74 -5.78
C PRO A 184 33.90 4.76 -4.65
N PHE A 185 35.11 4.22 -4.59
CA PHE A 185 35.51 3.19 -3.62
C PHE A 185 37.02 3.25 -3.37
N LYS A 186 37.40 3.89 -2.26
CA LYS A 186 38.80 4.28 -1.94
C LYS A 186 39.56 3.22 -1.16
N GLY A 187 40.90 3.27 -1.23
CA GLY A 187 41.81 2.44 -0.44
C GLY A 187 42.07 1.05 -0.99
N ASN A 188 42.99 0.29 -0.41
CA ASN A 188 43.31 -1.05 -0.91
C ASN A 188 42.27 -2.09 -0.46
N ILE A 189 42.01 -3.11 -1.29
CA ILE A 189 41.16 -4.25 -0.92
C ILE A 189 41.83 -4.98 0.26
N ASP A 190 41.04 -5.28 1.29
CA ASP A 190 41.50 -6.20 2.32
C ASP A 190 41.66 -7.59 1.71
N THR A 191 42.89 -8.12 1.68
CA THR A 191 43.12 -9.46 1.12
C THR A 191 42.67 -10.53 2.13
N PHE A 192 41.78 -11.44 1.70
CA PHE A 192 41.26 -12.52 2.54
C PHE A 192 41.83 -13.86 2.09
N ASP A 193 42.38 -14.62 3.03
CA ASP A 193 42.83 -16.00 2.82
C ASP A 193 41.71 -16.96 3.27
N LYS A 194 40.64 -16.98 2.47
CA LYS A 194 39.44 -17.79 2.69
C LYS A 194 38.99 -18.41 1.37
N GLN A 195 38.22 -19.49 1.47
CA GLN A 195 37.62 -20.14 0.32
C GLN A 195 36.76 -19.17 -0.49
N LEU A 196 36.73 -19.39 -1.80
CA LEU A 196 35.74 -18.77 -2.68
C LEU A 196 34.54 -19.71 -2.80
N PHE A 197 33.35 -19.13 -2.78
CA PHE A 197 32.10 -19.84 -3.01
C PHE A 197 31.43 -19.35 -4.30
N ILE A 198 30.94 -20.30 -5.08
CA ILE A 198 30.01 -20.05 -6.20
C ILE A 198 28.64 -20.58 -5.79
N GLY A 199 27.61 -19.76 -5.96
CA GLY A 199 26.21 -20.12 -5.68
C GLY A 199 25.73 -19.91 -4.24
N LYS A 200 26.56 -19.37 -3.35
CA LYS A 200 26.12 -18.89 -2.02
C LYS A 200 26.87 -17.66 -1.53
N SER A 201 26.24 -16.93 -0.60
CA SER A 201 26.86 -15.84 0.16
C SER A 201 27.35 -16.29 1.54
N SER A 202 28.06 -15.40 2.23
CA SER A 202 28.55 -15.65 3.59
C SER A 202 27.49 -15.47 4.69
N TYR A 203 26.29 -14.98 4.35
CA TYR A 203 25.21 -14.60 5.29
C TYR A 203 23.92 -15.41 5.14
N ALA A 204 23.98 -16.56 4.45
CA ALA A 204 22.86 -17.47 4.19
C ALA A 204 21.90 -17.07 3.05
N GLY A 205 22.37 -16.34 2.03
CA GLY A 205 21.65 -16.22 0.75
C GLY A 205 22.23 -17.16 -0.31
N ALA A 206 21.37 -17.94 -0.96
CA ALA A 206 21.74 -18.97 -1.93
C ALA A 206 21.21 -18.62 -3.32
N PHE A 207 22.03 -18.82 -4.35
CA PHE A 207 21.63 -18.58 -5.72
C PHE A 207 20.66 -19.65 -6.21
N ARG A 208 19.55 -19.24 -6.82
CA ARG A 208 18.64 -20.14 -7.53
C ARG A 208 18.67 -19.85 -9.02
N GLY A 209 19.19 -20.81 -9.79
CA GLY A 209 19.34 -20.70 -11.23
C GLY A 209 20.63 -21.34 -11.70
N ILE A 210 21.06 -20.99 -12.91
CA ILE A 210 22.21 -21.58 -13.59
C ILE A 210 23.34 -20.54 -13.61
N ILE A 211 24.56 -20.95 -13.26
CA ILE A 211 25.79 -20.14 -13.38
C ILE A 211 26.75 -20.88 -14.32
N ASP A 212 27.38 -20.11 -15.21
CA ASP A 212 28.32 -20.59 -16.20
C ASP A 212 29.48 -19.60 -16.39
N GLU A 213 30.57 -20.06 -16.98
CA GLU A 213 31.63 -19.19 -17.51
C GLU A 213 32.26 -18.24 -16.47
N VAL A 214 32.44 -18.72 -15.23
CA VAL A 214 32.91 -17.91 -14.09
C VAL A 214 34.39 -17.59 -14.22
N ARG A 215 34.75 -16.30 -14.23
CA ARG A 215 36.14 -15.83 -14.33
C ARG A 215 36.49 -14.86 -13.21
N ILE A 216 37.67 -15.00 -12.65
CA ILE A 216 38.21 -14.13 -11.58
C ILE A 216 39.58 -13.63 -11.99
N TYR A 217 39.77 -12.32 -12.00
CA TYR A 217 41.06 -11.71 -12.33
C TYR A 217 41.63 -10.92 -11.16
N ASN A 218 42.95 -10.94 -11.05
CA ASN A 218 43.72 -10.08 -10.13
C ASN A 218 43.96 -8.66 -10.71
N LYS A 219 43.27 -8.33 -11.80
CA LYS A 219 43.37 -7.10 -12.58
C LYS A 219 41.99 -6.48 -12.78
N ALA A 220 41.92 -5.16 -12.85
CA ALA A 220 40.75 -4.43 -13.31
C ALA A 220 40.70 -4.48 -14.83
N LEU A 221 39.80 -5.27 -15.40
CA LEU A 221 39.59 -5.30 -16.84
C LEU A 221 38.91 -4.00 -17.30
N ASP A 222 39.30 -3.51 -18.48
CA ASP A 222 38.63 -2.34 -19.07
C ASP A 222 37.31 -2.72 -19.76
N ALA A 223 36.52 -1.69 -20.12
CA ALA A 223 35.22 -1.90 -20.76
C ALA A 223 35.29 -2.72 -22.08
N LYS A 224 36.39 -2.63 -22.84
CA LYS A 224 36.54 -3.42 -24.08
C LYS A 224 36.81 -4.89 -23.76
N GLN A 225 37.61 -5.15 -22.73
CA GLN A 225 37.88 -6.51 -22.27
C GLN A 225 36.61 -7.15 -21.70
N ILE A 226 35.80 -6.41 -20.91
CA ILE A 226 34.50 -6.90 -20.43
C ILE A 226 33.52 -7.16 -21.59
N GLN A 227 33.48 -6.27 -22.57
CA GLN A 227 32.69 -6.45 -23.78
C GLN A 227 33.12 -7.72 -24.55
N ALA A 228 34.43 -8.01 -24.63
CA ALA A 228 34.93 -9.23 -25.27
C ALA A 228 34.48 -10.51 -24.54
N LEU A 229 34.45 -10.52 -23.20
CA LEU A 229 33.92 -11.66 -22.42
C LEU A 229 32.43 -11.90 -22.70
N PHE A 230 31.66 -10.83 -22.87
CA PHE A 230 30.26 -10.93 -23.27
C PHE A 230 30.11 -11.42 -24.72
N ASP A 231 30.89 -10.89 -25.65
CA ASP A 231 30.82 -11.23 -27.07
C ASP A 231 31.18 -12.70 -27.35
N GLU A 232 31.93 -13.37 -26.46
CA GLU A 232 32.30 -14.79 -26.59
C GLU A 232 31.07 -15.72 -26.70
N PHE A 233 29.96 -15.37 -26.03
CA PHE A 233 28.79 -16.26 -25.93
C PHE A 233 27.43 -15.60 -26.20
N LYS A 234 27.39 -14.31 -26.54
CA LYS A 234 26.12 -13.57 -26.76
C LYS A 234 25.16 -14.25 -27.74
N ASP A 235 25.66 -14.88 -28.79
CA ASP A 235 24.85 -15.49 -29.84
C ASP A 235 24.21 -16.81 -29.38
N LYS A 236 24.61 -17.34 -28.21
CA LYS A 236 24.10 -18.59 -27.62
C LYS A 236 22.94 -18.37 -26.64
N ARG A 237 22.49 -17.13 -26.40
CA ARG A 237 21.41 -16.79 -25.45
C ARG A 237 20.01 -17.31 -25.82
N GLY A 238 19.84 -17.82 -27.05
CA GLY A 238 18.57 -18.35 -27.55
C GLY A 238 17.60 -17.30 -28.11
N PRO A 239 16.52 -17.72 -28.79
CA PRO A 239 15.67 -16.88 -29.66
C PRO A 239 14.80 -15.81 -28.95
N ASN A 240 14.84 -15.74 -27.62
CA ASN A 240 14.14 -14.72 -26.83
C ASN A 240 15.07 -13.64 -26.27
N ALA A 241 16.39 -13.74 -26.49
CA ALA A 241 17.37 -12.84 -25.88
C ALA A 241 17.47 -11.46 -26.54
N ASP A 242 17.10 -11.35 -27.82
CA ASP A 242 17.22 -10.12 -28.63
C ASP A 242 15.87 -9.52 -29.03
N LYS A 243 14.74 -10.05 -28.53
CA LYS A 243 13.46 -9.38 -28.76
C LYS A 243 13.44 -8.10 -27.93
N PRO A 244 13.18 -6.92 -28.52
CA PRO A 244 12.91 -5.72 -27.75
C PRO A 244 11.51 -5.84 -27.15
N HIS A 245 11.35 -6.76 -26.20
CA HIS A 245 10.29 -6.64 -25.23
C HIS A 245 10.90 -5.80 -24.13
N THR A 246 10.51 -4.53 -24.07
CA THR A 246 10.66 -3.80 -22.83
C THR A 246 9.82 -4.58 -21.82
N GLU A 247 10.46 -5.49 -21.07
CA GLU A 247 9.80 -6.14 -19.96
C GLU A 247 9.33 -5.02 -19.03
N LEU A 248 8.01 -4.90 -18.89
CA LEU A 248 7.43 -3.84 -18.09
C LEU A 248 7.62 -4.22 -16.64
N PHE A 249 8.67 -3.68 -16.03
CA PHE A 249 8.83 -3.75 -14.59
C PHE A 249 7.95 -2.69 -13.98
N PHE A 250 6.98 -3.09 -13.19
CA PHE A 250 6.17 -2.13 -12.45
C PHE A 250 6.72 -1.99 -11.03
N SER A 251 7.05 -0.76 -10.62
CA SER A 251 7.52 -0.43 -9.27
C SER A 251 6.39 -0.37 -8.24
N SER A 252 5.18 -0.06 -8.69
CA SER A 252 4.01 0.03 -7.81
C SER A 252 2.70 -0.14 -8.57
N MET A 253 1.67 -0.55 -7.84
CA MET A 253 0.28 -0.43 -8.26
C MET A 253 -0.54 0.14 -7.11
N THR A 254 -1.45 1.05 -7.44
CA THR A 254 -2.49 1.54 -6.55
C THR A 254 -3.84 1.28 -7.18
N ALA A 255 -4.84 0.99 -6.36
CA ALA A 255 -6.22 0.85 -6.75
C ALA A 255 -7.04 1.75 -5.82
N GLU A 256 -7.80 2.66 -6.40
CA GLU A 256 -8.59 3.64 -5.67
C GLU A 256 -10.02 3.62 -6.19
N ARG A 257 -10.98 3.72 -5.27
CA ARG A 257 -12.38 3.80 -5.66
C ARG A 257 -12.66 5.20 -6.20
N MET A 258 -13.34 5.28 -7.32
CA MET A 258 -13.74 6.57 -7.88
C MET A 258 -14.85 7.18 -7.03
N ALA A 259 -14.76 8.47 -6.78
CA ALA A 259 -15.65 9.21 -5.89
C ALA A 259 -17.09 9.34 -6.45
N ASP A 260 -17.21 9.36 -7.77
CA ASP A 260 -18.39 9.74 -8.54
C ASP A 260 -19.07 8.56 -9.25
N CYS A 261 -18.47 7.36 -9.21
CA CYS A 261 -19.02 6.17 -9.86
C CYS A 261 -18.67 4.88 -9.11
N ASN A 262 -19.43 3.81 -9.33
CA ASN A 262 -19.09 2.45 -8.88
C ASN A 262 -17.93 1.88 -9.74
N GLY A 263 -16.81 2.61 -9.81
CA GLY A 263 -15.62 2.26 -10.57
C GLY A 263 -14.37 2.26 -9.70
N VAL A 264 -13.35 1.53 -10.14
CA VAL A 264 -12.02 1.53 -9.53
C VAL A 264 -11.01 2.00 -10.55
N SER A 265 -10.22 3.01 -10.20
CA SER A 265 -9.05 3.43 -10.96
C SER A 265 -7.86 2.61 -10.48
N VAL A 266 -7.23 1.88 -11.40
CA VAL A 266 -6.00 1.13 -11.15
C VAL A 266 -4.86 1.86 -11.84
N THR A 267 -3.91 2.36 -11.06
CA THR A 267 -2.70 3.00 -11.56
C THR A 267 -1.53 2.08 -11.33
N MET A 268 -0.73 1.82 -12.36
CA MET A 268 0.52 1.07 -12.26
C MET A 268 1.67 1.91 -12.79
N THR A 269 2.77 1.94 -12.04
CA THR A 269 3.94 2.78 -12.33
C THR A 269 5.10 1.89 -12.72
N LEU A 270 5.80 2.21 -13.80
CA LEU A 270 7.03 1.50 -14.18
C LEU A 270 8.17 1.75 -13.20
N ALA A 271 9.01 0.75 -12.96
CA ALA A 271 10.31 0.90 -12.31
C ALA A 271 11.26 1.54 -13.32
N LYS A 272 11.91 2.65 -12.93
CA LYS A 272 12.80 3.50 -13.75
C LYS A 272 13.27 2.83 -15.06
N SER A 273 12.45 2.99 -16.10
CA SER A 273 12.73 2.65 -17.49
C SER A 273 12.60 3.93 -18.30
N GLU A 274 13.09 3.94 -19.54
CA GLU A 274 12.71 4.97 -20.51
C GLU A 274 11.17 5.15 -20.51
N PRO A 275 10.64 6.39 -20.58
CA PRO A 275 9.21 6.63 -20.61
C PRO A 275 8.59 5.92 -21.83
N LEU A 276 7.72 4.95 -21.55
CA LEU A 276 6.98 4.24 -22.59
C LEU A 276 5.66 4.94 -22.85
N THR A 277 5.34 5.13 -24.13
CA THR A 277 4.07 5.70 -24.56
C THR A 277 2.96 4.65 -24.53
N THR A 278 3.24 3.40 -24.94
CA THR A 278 2.26 2.30 -24.99
C THR A 278 2.85 0.97 -24.52
N ALA A 279 1.98 0.08 -24.02
CA ALA A 279 2.36 -1.22 -23.47
C ALA A 279 1.20 -2.23 -23.51
N ASP A 280 1.48 -3.50 -23.81
CA ASP A 280 0.49 -4.58 -23.75
C ASP A 280 0.43 -5.20 -22.34
N ILE A 281 -0.72 -5.03 -21.66
CA ILE A 281 -0.90 -5.28 -20.23
C ILE A 281 -2.13 -6.15 -19.97
N THR A 282 -1.98 -7.13 -19.08
CA THR A 282 -3.09 -7.91 -18.50
C THR A 282 -3.32 -7.51 -17.05
N ILE A 283 -4.56 -7.21 -16.69
CA ILE A 283 -4.99 -6.93 -15.31
C ILE A 283 -5.89 -8.06 -14.82
N LEU A 284 -5.54 -8.59 -13.65
CA LEU A 284 -6.26 -9.65 -12.95
C LEU A 284 -6.95 -9.06 -11.73
N ARG A 285 -8.17 -9.52 -11.43
CA ARG A 285 -8.93 -9.17 -10.23
C ARG A 285 -9.42 -10.42 -9.49
N ALA A 286 -9.24 -10.45 -8.17
CA ALA A 286 -9.89 -11.41 -7.28
C ALA A 286 -10.71 -10.68 -6.21
N GLU A 287 -11.66 -11.39 -5.63
CA GLU A 287 -12.62 -10.89 -4.64
C GLU A 287 -12.44 -11.66 -3.32
N SER A 288 -12.50 -10.96 -2.19
CA SER A 288 -12.43 -11.55 -0.85
C SER A 288 -13.38 -10.86 0.11
N ASN A 289 -14.14 -11.62 0.89
CA ASN A 289 -15.01 -11.05 1.93
C ASN A 289 -14.22 -10.58 3.17
N ARG A 290 -12.96 -11.00 3.29
CA ARG A 290 -12.05 -10.71 4.41
C ARG A 290 -11.05 -9.61 4.01
N LYS A 291 -10.85 -8.60 4.87
CA LYS A 291 -9.88 -7.51 4.62
C LYS A 291 -8.42 -7.96 4.73
N ASP A 292 -8.17 -8.98 5.55
CA ASP A 292 -6.85 -9.54 5.87
C ASP A 292 -6.42 -10.67 4.91
N VAL A 293 -7.37 -11.25 4.16
CA VAL A 293 -7.10 -12.36 3.25
C VAL A 293 -6.94 -11.82 1.84
N CYS A 294 -5.74 -11.98 1.29
CA CYS A 294 -5.49 -11.79 -0.12
C CYS A 294 -5.61 -13.14 -0.85
N PRO A 295 -6.59 -13.32 -1.76
CA PRO A 295 -6.62 -14.48 -2.63
C PRO A 295 -5.35 -14.52 -3.49
N GLY A 296 -4.87 -15.73 -3.82
CA GLY A 296 -3.81 -15.87 -4.82
C GLY A 296 -4.33 -15.61 -6.24
N THR A 297 -3.42 -15.32 -7.18
CA THR A 297 -3.76 -15.06 -8.59
C THR A 297 -4.45 -16.22 -9.31
N LYS A 298 -4.31 -17.46 -8.80
CA LYS A 298 -4.98 -18.65 -9.34
C LYS A 298 -6.51 -18.52 -9.35
N ASN A 299 -7.07 -17.71 -8.44
CA ASN A 299 -8.51 -17.47 -8.31
C ASN A 299 -8.93 -16.11 -8.90
N ALA A 300 -8.00 -15.39 -9.53
CA ALA A 300 -8.27 -14.08 -10.13
C ALA A 300 -8.78 -14.24 -11.57
N LYS A 301 -9.69 -13.36 -11.99
CA LYS A 301 -10.20 -13.26 -13.36
C LYS A 301 -9.46 -12.16 -14.11
N VAL A 302 -9.25 -12.35 -15.40
CA VAL A 302 -8.78 -11.27 -16.28
C VAL A 302 -9.89 -10.24 -16.41
N VAL A 303 -9.65 -9.00 -15.98
CA VAL A 303 -10.57 -7.87 -16.14
C VAL A 303 -10.17 -6.93 -17.27
N PHE A 304 -8.93 -7.03 -17.73
CA PHE A 304 -8.41 -6.34 -18.91
C PHE A 304 -7.22 -7.09 -19.50
N SER A 305 -7.10 -7.09 -20.82
CA SER A 305 -5.92 -7.56 -21.55
C SER A 305 -5.83 -6.78 -22.86
N GLY A 306 -4.73 -6.08 -23.09
CA GLY A 306 -4.48 -5.37 -24.33
C GLY A 306 -3.54 -4.17 -24.18
N GLU A 307 -3.41 -3.40 -25.25
CA GLU A 307 -2.55 -2.22 -25.28
C GLU A 307 -3.13 -1.07 -24.44
N MET A 308 -2.27 -0.44 -23.64
CA MET A 308 -2.56 0.73 -22.81
C MET A 308 -1.58 1.85 -23.08
N THR A 309 -2.08 3.09 -23.08
CA THR A 309 -1.26 4.30 -23.18
C THR A 309 -0.89 4.84 -21.79
N SER A 310 0.34 5.31 -21.62
CA SER A 310 0.81 5.95 -20.39
C SER A 310 0.17 7.33 -20.22
N SER A 311 -0.39 7.58 -19.03
CA SER A 311 -1.05 8.85 -18.67
C SER A 311 -0.06 9.94 -18.19
N LYS A 312 1.15 9.55 -17.76
CA LYS A 312 2.17 10.45 -17.17
C LYS A 312 3.61 10.00 -17.47
N GLY A 313 3.89 9.52 -18.69
CA GLY A 313 5.22 9.07 -19.13
C GLY A 313 5.67 7.70 -18.59
N HIS A 314 5.27 7.34 -17.36
CA HIS A 314 5.61 6.04 -16.75
C HIS A 314 4.42 5.35 -16.03
N ALA A 315 3.23 5.95 -16.06
CA ALA A 315 2.06 5.46 -15.31
C ALA A 315 0.92 5.06 -16.26
N PHE A 316 0.53 3.79 -16.23
CA PHE A 316 -0.64 3.29 -16.95
C PHE A 316 -1.87 3.31 -16.04
N VAL A 317 -3.02 3.70 -16.60
CA VAL A 317 -4.27 3.85 -15.84
C VAL A 317 -5.36 3.03 -16.50
N PHE A 318 -5.98 2.14 -15.74
CA PHE A 318 -7.12 1.33 -16.12
C PHE A 318 -8.33 1.65 -15.25
N PHE A 319 -9.52 1.69 -15.85
CA PHE A 319 -10.77 1.91 -15.13
C PHE A 319 -11.62 0.65 -15.14
N ASP A 320 -11.70 -0.02 -13.99
CA ASP A 320 -12.58 -1.17 -13.79
C ASP A 320 -14.00 -0.69 -13.45
N ARG A 321 -14.94 -0.86 -14.38
CA ARG A 321 -16.36 -0.53 -14.17
C ARG A 321 -17.08 -1.70 -13.54
N ILE A 322 -17.36 -1.58 -12.25
CA ILE A 322 -18.02 -2.64 -11.48
C ILE A 322 -19.53 -2.61 -11.74
N GLN A 323 -20.04 -3.63 -12.46
CA GLN A 323 -21.44 -3.68 -12.90
C GLN A 323 -22.44 -4.08 -11.81
N GLN A 324 -21.98 -4.65 -10.69
CA GLN A 324 -22.85 -5.09 -9.58
C GLN A 324 -22.34 -4.56 -8.24
N PRO A 325 -23.21 -4.19 -7.29
CA PRO A 325 -22.79 -3.74 -5.97
C PRO A 325 -22.03 -4.85 -5.22
N MET A 326 -20.77 -4.57 -4.84
CA MET A 326 -19.88 -5.54 -4.18
C MET A 326 -19.63 -5.16 -2.71
N ASN A 327 -20.70 -5.09 -1.94
CA ASN A 327 -20.65 -4.54 -0.58
C ASN A 327 -19.86 -5.46 0.37
N GLY A 328 -18.89 -4.90 1.09
CA GLY A 328 -18.06 -5.68 2.01
C GLY A 328 -17.10 -6.64 1.29
N VAL A 329 -16.82 -6.41 0.01
CA VAL A 329 -15.84 -7.18 -0.77
C VAL A 329 -14.55 -6.38 -0.89
N THR A 330 -13.43 -7.01 -0.59
CA THR A 330 -12.10 -6.51 -0.92
C THR A 330 -11.75 -6.98 -2.32
N LEU A 331 -11.50 -6.04 -3.23
CA LEU A 331 -10.98 -6.33 -4.55
C LEU A 331 -9.45 -6.29 -4.51
N HIS A 332 -8.83 -7.30 -5.10
CA HIS A 332 -7.39 -7.44 -5.20
C HIS A 332 -7.01 -7.40 -6.68
N TYR A 333 -6.14 -6.48 -7.05
CA TYR A 333 -5.70 -6.27 -8.43
C TYR A 333 -4.24 -6.63 -8.61
N TRP A 334 -3.92 -7.34 -9.68
CA TRP A 334 -2.56 -7.58 -10.14
C TRP A 334 -2.44 -7.13 -11.59
N ALA A 335 -1.25 -6.68 -11.99
CA ALA A 335 -0.93 -6.46 -13.40
C ALA A 335 0.33 -7.23 -13.77
N ARG A 336 0.36 -7.60 -15.05
CA ARG A 336 1.51 -8.21 -15.71
C ARG A 336 1.54 -7.79 -17.19
N PRO A 337 2.71 -7.78 -17.85
CA PRO A 337 2.78 -7.76 -19.30
C PRO A 337 2.02 -8.94 -19.90
N THR A 338 1.36 -8.75 -21.05
CA THR A 338 0.58 -9.80 -21.71
C THR A 338 1.45 -10.95 -22.25
N SER A 339 2.68 -10.66 -22.69
CA SER A 339 3.61 -11.63 -23.29
C SER A 339 4.61 -12.28 -22.32
N ALA A 340 4.70 -11.80 -21.07
CA ALA A 340 5.65 -12.30 -20.07
C ALA A 340 4.96 -13.21 -19.04
N SER A 341 5.63 -14.30 -18.64
CA SER A 341 5.10 -15.24 -17.64
C SER A 341 5.17 -14.69 -16.21
N GLU A 342 6.10 -13.80 -15.88
CA GLU A 342 6.32 -13.34 -14.50
C GLU A 342 6.77 -11.88 -14.38
N VAL A 343 5.79 -10.96 -14.37
CA VAL A 343 5.88 -9.74 -13.56
C VAL A 343 4.64 -9.70 -12.70
N ARG A 344 4.82 -9.67 -11.38
CA ARG A 344 3.71 -9.52 -10.44
C ARG A 344 4.09 -8.44 -9.44
N ILE A 345 3.38 -7.32 -9.48
CA ILE A 345 3.33 -6.48 -8.28
C ILE A 345 2.39 -7.16 -7.29
N SER A 346 2.72 -7.04 -6.01
CA SER A 346 1.79 -7.34 -4.92
C SER A 346 0.43 -6.68 -5.18
N PRO A 347 -0.67 -7.31 -4.73
CA PRO A 347 -1.98 -6.85 -5.08
C PRO A 347 -2.27 -5.48 -4.50
N ALA A 348 -2.70 -4.55 -5.35
CA ALA A 348 -3.38 -3.35 -4.89
C ALA A 348 -4.78 -3.74 -4.42
N ARG A 349 -5.23 -3.15 -3.32
CA ARG A 349 -6.47 -3.54 -2.64
C ARG A 349 -7.39 -2.35 -2.56
N VAL A 350 -8.67 -2.58 -2.84
CA VAL A 350 -9.73 -1.60 -2.58
C VAL A 350 -10.90 -2.31 -1.92
N ARG A 351 -11.30 -1.83 -0.74
CA ARG A 351 -12.49 -2.33 -0.06
C ARG A 351 -13.70 -1.61 -0.65
N MET A 352 -14.63 -2.38 -1.18
CA MET A 352 -15.90 -1.89 -1.67
C MET A 352 -16.87 -1.81 -0.50
N TYR A 353 -17.25 -0.59 -0.13
CA TYR A 353 -18.29 -0.36 0.88
C TYR A 353 -19.65 -0.26 0.21
N ASP A 354 -20.67 -0.58 0.99
CA ASP A 354 -22.04 -0.41 0.55
C ASP A 354 -22.36 1.08 0.37
N SER A 355 -22.60 1.50 -0.87
CA SER A 355 -23.00 2.89 -1.17
C SER A 355 -24.37 3.25 -0.62
N GLN A 356 -25.16 2.27 -0.16
CA GLN A 356 -26.36 2.49 0.64
C GLN A 356 -26.04 2.82 2.10
N MET A 357 -24.89 2.37 2.62
CA MET A 357 -24.44 2.58 4.01
C MET A 357 -23.42 3.72 4.15
N TRP A 358 -22.75 4.10 3.06
CA TRP A 358 -21.71 5.13 3.03
C TRP A 358 -21.91 6.09 1.87
N TRP A 359 -22.58 7.21 2.15
CA TRP A 359 -22.92 8.20 1.16
C TRP A 359 -21.77 9.18 0.95
N ALA A 360 -21.41 9.39 -0.31
CA ALA A 360 -20.47 10.45 -0.69
C ALA A 360 -21.09 11.84 -0.47
N PRO A 361 -20.29 12.90 -0.23
CA PRO A 361 -20.79 14.26 -0.03
C PRO A 361 -21.80 14.74 -1.09
N ASN A 362 -21.58 14.42 -2.37
CA ASN A 362 -22.51 14.79 -3.44
C ASN A 362 -23.87 14.11 -3.24
N LYS A 363 -23.88 12.79 -2.98
CA LYS A 363 -25.11 12.04 -2.69
C LYS A 363 -25.86 12.61 -1.49
N ILE A 364 -25.15 13.00 -0.42
CA ILE A 364 -25.78 13.61 0.77
C ILE A 364 -26.47 14.92 0.39
N ASN A 365 -25.78 15.80 -0.34
CA ASN A 365 -26.33 17.07 -0.80
C ASN A 365 -27.51 16.87 -1.77
N ASP A 366 -27.39 15.95 -2.73
CA ASP A 366 -28.43 15.62 -3.68
C ASP A 366 -29.68 15.10 -2.97
N GLU A 367 -29.52 14.29 -1.92
CA GLU A 367 -30.64 13.76 -1.15
C GLU A 367 -31.33 14.84 -0.30
N ILE A 368 -30.57 15.77 0.28
CA ILE A 368 -31.13 16.95 0.98
C ILE A 368 -32.01 17.77 0.02
N GLU A 369 -31.48 18.07 -1.17
CA GLU A 369 -32.20 18.85 -2.19
C GLU A 369 -33.40 18.08 -2.73
N ARG A 370 -33.27 16.76 -2.95
CA ARG A 370 -34.36 15.89 -3.40
C ARG A 370 -35.52 15.88 -2.39
N ILE A 371 -35.23 15.70 -1.10
CA ILE A 371 -36.26 15.70 -0.05
C ILE A 371 -36.94 17.07 0.01
N ALA A 372 -36.17 18.17 0.02
CA ALA A 372 -36.75 19.51 0.04
C ALA A 372 -37.62 19.80 -1.20
N HIS A 373 -37.20 19.34 -2.38
CA HIS A 373 -37.97 19.47 -3.61
C HIS A 373 -39.27 18.65 -3.57
N LYS A 374 -39.26 17.46 -2.93
CA LYS A 374 -40.45 16.60 -2.77
C LYS A 374 -41.46 17.19 -1.77
N TYR A 375 -41.01 17.97 -0.78
CA TYR A 375 -41.84 18.56 0.27
C TYR A 375 -41.65 20.08 0.43
N PRO A 376 -41.90 20.89 -0.61
CA PRO A 376 -41.52 22.31 -0.62
C PRO A 376 -42.19 23.15 0.48
N ASP A 377 -43.38 22.76 0.96
CA ASP A 377 -44.13 23.49 1.98
C ASP A 377 -43.67 23.18 3.41
N SER A 378 -42.93 22.09 3.61
CA SER A 378 -42.59 21.59 4.95
C SER A 378 -41.11 21.26 5.11
N ALA A 379 -40.31 21.39 4.07
CA ALA A 379 -38.87 21.14 4.08
C ALA A 379 -38.11 22.29 3.39
N LYS A 380 -37.05 22.76 4.04
CA LYS A 380 -36.19 23.85 3.54
C LYS A 380 -34.73 23.47 3.67
N VAL A 381 -33.97 23.72 2.61
CA VAL A 381 -32.51 23.63 2.62
C VAL A 381 -31.93 24.96 3.08
N VAL A 382 -31.03 24.93 4.06
CA VAL A 382 -30.30 26.10 4.53
C VAL A 382 -28.81 25.82 4.47
N LYS A 383 -28.09 26.55 3.61
CA LYS A 383 -26.62 26.54 3.64
C LYS A 383 -26.16 27.30 4.88
N ILE A 384 -25.47 26.61 5.80
CA ILE A 384 -25.03 27.19 7.07
C ILE A 384 -23.63 27.79 6.96
N ALA A 385 -22.69 27.03 6.38
CA ALA A 385 -21.29 27.44 6.21
C ALA A 385 -20.63 26.60 5.09
N ASN A 386 -19.31 26.78 4.93
CA ASN A 386 -18.47 25.84 4.18
C ASN A 386 -17.53 25.12 5.17
N THR A 387 -17.13 23.89 4.85
CA THR A 387 -16.06 23.17 5.55
C THR A 387 -14.69 23.85 5.36
N VAL A 388 -13.67 23.34 6.04
CA VAL A 388 -12.27 23.78 5.88
C VAL A 388 -11.82 23.81 4.41
N GLN A 389 -12.14 22.79 3.62
CA GLN A 389 -11.82 22.71 2.18
C GLN A 389 -12.88 23.37 1.28
N GLY A 390 -13.81 24.14 1.85
CA GLY A 390 -14.76 24.96 1.10
C GLY A 390 -16.04 24.25 0.64
N ARG A 391 -16.33 23.02 1.10
CA ARG A 391 -17.54 22.29 0.71
C ARG A 391 -18.77 22.85 1.44
N PRO A 392 -19.90 23.07 0.75
CA PRO A 392 -21.08 23.65 1.38
C PRO A 392 -21.71 22.68 2.38
N MET A 393 -21.85 23.10 3.63
CA MET A 393 -22.65 22.40 4.64
C MET A 393 -24.10 22.88 4.56
N LYS A 394 -24.99 21.98 4.15
CA LYS A 394 -26.43 22.23 4.00
C LYS A 394 -27.18 21.53 5.12
N ALA A 395 -27.99 22.28 5.85
CA ALA A 395 -28.95 21.75 6.79
C ALA A 395 -30.28 21.48 6.08
N LEU A 396 -30.92 20.35 6.41
CA LEU A 396 -32.33 20.11 6.10
C LEU A 396 -33.15 20.54 7.31
N CYS A 397 -34.12 21.42 7.11
CA CYS A 397 -35.03 21.91 8.15
C CYS A 397 -36.45 21.50 7.78
N ILE A 398 -37.14 20.73 8.63
CA ILE A 398 -38.51 20.26 8.39
C ILE A 398 -39.45 20.72 9.50
N GLY A 399 -40.69 21.07 9.14
CA GLY A 399 -41.72 21.48 10.08
C GLY A 399 -41.48 22.86 10.70
N ASN A 400 -41.76 23.00 11.99
CA ASN A 400 -41.69 24.26 12.73
C ASN A 400 -40.24 24.78 12.78
N PRO A 401 -39.95 25.96 12.20
CA PRO A 401 -38.59 26.50 12.16
C PRO A 401 -38.15 27.11 13.50
N ASP A 402 -39.09 27.46 14.37
CA ASP A 402 -38.82 28.21 15.60
C ASP A 402 -38.68 27.28 16.80
N LYS A 403 -39.45 26.20 16.90
CA LYS A 403 -39.38 25.20 17.97
C LYS A 403 -39.02 23.84 17.36
N PHE A 404 -37.84 23.31 17.67
CA PHE A 404 -37.32 22.12 16.97
C PHE A 404 -36.41 21.26 17.84
N ILE A 405 -36.17 20.02 17.40
CA ILE A 405 -35.02 19.21 17.85
C ILE A 405 -33.94 19.20 16.77
N ALA A 406 -32.67 19.12 17.19
CA ALA A 406 -31.52 19.15 16.28
C ALA A 406 -30.88 17.77 16.12
N PHE A 407 -30.48 17.42 14.90
CA PHE A 407 -29.62 16.27 14.61
C PHE A 407 -28.31 16.71 13.96
N VAL A 408 -27.21 16.13 14.41
CA VAL A 408 -25.89 16.28 13.81
C VAL A 408 -25.38 14.88 13.55
N GLY A 409 -24.89 14.62 12.34
CA GLY A 409 -24.39 13.30 11.97
C GLY A 409 -22.94 13.35 11.50
N SER A 410 -22.29 12.19 11.55
CA SER A 410 -20.90 11.99 11.16
C SER A 410 -19.99 13.08 11.73
N THR A 411 -20.09 13.28 13.05
CA THR A 411 -19.18 14.17 13.80
C THR A 411 -17.74 13.68 13.68
N HIS A 412 -17.55 12.36 13.66
CA HIS A 412 -16.35 11.74 13.08
C HIS A 412 -16.71 11.04 11.76
N VAL A 413 -15.71 10.90 10.88
CA VAL A 413 -15.92 10.57 9.47
C VAL A 413 -16.65 9.26 9.25
N SER A 414 -16.33 8.26 10.07
CA SER A 414 -16.86 6.92 9.93
C SER A 414 -18.18 6.67 10.63
N GLU A 415 -18.72 7.71 11.26
CA GLU A 415 -19.83 7.57 12.18
C GLU A 415 -21.19 7.76 11.53
N SER A 416 -22.22 7.26 12.21
CA SER A 416 -23.61 7.38 11.78
C SER A 416 -24.03 8.83 11.54
N GLY A 417 -24.88 9.05 10.55
CA GLY A 417 -25.28 10.39 10.17
C GLY A 417 -26.26 10.39 9.02
N PRO A 418 -25.83 10.69 7.78
CA PRO A 418 -26.75 10.94 6.67
C PRO A 418 -27.64 9.75 6.34
N GLU A 419 -27.12 8.52 6.47
CA GLU A 419 -27.82 7.29 6.13
C GLU A 419 -28.96 6.93 7.10
N LEU A 420 -28.94 7.49 8.32
CA LEU A 420 -30.04 7.38 9.29
C LEU A 420 -30.91 8.63 9.25
N ILE A 421 -30.30 9.81 9.38
CA ILE A 421 -30.98 11.09 9.55
C ILE A 421 -31.92 11.39 8.38
N LEU A 422 -31.44 11.34 7.14
CA LEU A 422 -32.23 11.80 5.99
C LEU A 422 -33.44 10.90 5.71
N PRO A 423 -33.34 9.55 5.73
CA PRO A 423 -34.51 8.68 5.62
C PRO A 423 -35.52 8.84 6.77
N ILE A 424 -35.06 9.10 8.00
CA ILE A 424 -35.95 9.38 9.13
C ILE A 424 -36.72 10.69 8.89
N MET A 425 -36.04 11.74 8.45
CA MET A 425 -36.65 13.04 8.17
C MET A 425 -37.68 12.96 7.05
N GLU A 426 -37.39 12.24 5.96
CA GLU A 426 -38.38 11.99 4.90
C GLU A 426 -39.59 11.20 5.44
N SER A 427 -39.36 10.16 6.24
CA SER A 427 -40.45 9.39 6.86
C SER A 427 -41.32 10.24 7.79
N LEU A 428 -40.74 11.20 8.51
CA LEU A 428 -41.50 12.15 9.35
C LEU A 428 -42.37 13.08 8.51
N LEU A 429 -41.85 13.60 7.38
CA LEU A 429 -42.63 14.41 6.44
C LEU A 429 -43.82 13.61 5.87
N GLU A 430 -43.61 12.32 5.58
CA GLU A 430 -44.67 11.44 5.08
C GLU A 430 -45.72 11.09 6.12
N THR A 431 -45.31 10.81 7.35
CA THR A 431 -46.17 10.15 8.34
C THR A 431 -46.61 11.04 9.50
N GLN A 432 -45.91 12.15 9.77
CA GLN A 432 -46.12 13.00 10.94
C GLN A 432 -46.22 14.52 10.62
N PRO A 433 -46.90 14.95 9.54
CA PRO A 433 -46.91 16.36 9.14
C PRO A 433 -47.53 17.29 10.21
N GLU A 434 -48.59 16.85 10.90
CA GLU A 434 -49.23 17.67 11.96
C GLU A 434 -48.36 17.81 13.21
N LEU A 435 -47.56 16.79 13.52
CA LEU A 435 -46.61 16.85 14.63
C LEU A 435 -45.46 17.81 14.29
N LEU A 436 -44.96 17.75 13.05
CA LEU A 436 -43.91 18.63 12.54
C LEU A 436 -44.30 20.12 12.58
N LYS A 437 -45.59 20.46 12.44
CA LYS A 437 -46.07 21.85 12.63
C LYS A 437 -45.89 22.35 14.08
N LYS A 438 -45.95 21.45 15.06
CA LYS A 438 -45.79 21.80 16.48
C LYS A 438 -44.33 21.85 16.90
N VAL A 439 -43.53 20.89 16.46
CA VAL A 439 -42.10 20.80 16.75
C VAL A 439 -41.39 20.29 15.50
N GLY A 440 -40.49 21.11 14.94
CA GLY A 440 -39.73 20.78 13.75
C GLY A 440 -38.48 19.94 14.04
N VAL A 441 -37.76 19.62 12.97
CA VAL A 441 -36.45 18.96 13.04
C VAL A 441 -35.47 19.71 12.14
N LYS A 442 -34.31 20.09 12.67
CA LYS A 442 -33.20 20.65 11.89
C LYS A 442 -32.02 19.70 11.93
N ALA A 443 -31.43 19.41 10.78
CA ALA A 443 -30.32 18.48 10.74
C ALA A 443 -29.16 18.94 9.85
N LEU A 444 -27.94 18.81 10.38
CA LEU A 444 -26.70 18.77 9.62
C LEU A 444 -26.26 17.31 9.55
N PRO A 445 -26.63 16.56 8.49
CA PRO A 445 -26.50 15.10 8.49
C PRO A 445 -25.06 14.61 8.43
N CYS A 446 -24.11 15.42 7.95
CA CYS A 446 -22.69 15.11 7.92
C CYS A 446 -21.88 16.40 8.01
N ILE A 447 -21.07 16.55 9.06
CA ILE A 447 -20.22 17.73 9.23
C ILE A 447 -18.77 17.50 8.77
N THR A 448 -18.32 16.25 8.67
CA THR A 448 -16.98 15.90 8.17
C THR A 448 -16.94 15.64 6.65
N LEU A 449 -17.60 16.47 5.85
CA LEU A 449 -17.74 16.24 4.39
C LEU A 449 -16.37 16.12 3.69
N ASP A 450 -15.38 16.88 4.15
CA ASP A 450 -14.01 16.92 3.61
C ASP A 450 -13.35 15.53 3.64
N GLU A 451 -13.23 15.01 4.85
CA GLU A 451 -12.56 13.75 5.12
C GLU A 451 -13.38 12.54 4.67
N ARG A 452 -14.72 12.63 4.68
CA ARG A 452 -15.58 11.56 4.16
C ARG A 452 -15.28 11.28 2.69
N GLN A 453 -15.07 12.32 1.88
CA GLN A 453 -14.64 12.14 0.48
C GLN A 453 -13.27 11.48 0.37
N ARG A 454 -12.30 11.91 1.20
CA ARG A 454 -10.93 11.41 1.18
C ARG A 454 -10.86 9.93 1.59
N LEU A 455 -11.64 9.51 2.59
CA LEU A 455 -11.71 8.11 2.99
C LEU A 455 -12.42 7.25 1.95
N LEU A 456 -13.50 7.76 1.34
CA LEU A 456 -14.21 7.05 0.28
C LEU A 456 -13.36 6.86 -0.98
N SER A 457 -12.46 7.79 -1.32
CA SER A 457 -11.57 7.64 -2.48
C SER A 457 -10.44 6.64 -2.23
N THR A 458 -9.94 6.56 -1.00
CA THR A 458 -8.83 5.65 -0.63
C THR A 458 -9.29 4.21 -0.31
N GLY A 459 -10.59 3.96 -0.17
CA GLY A 459 -11.11 2.65 0.21
C GLY A 459 -10.78 2.24 1.66
N ASN A 460 -10.24 3.15 2.46
CA ASN A 460 -9.94 2.94 3.88
C ASN A 460 -10.82 3.84 4.74
N VAL A 461 -12.06 3.43 5.01
CA VAL A 461 -13.02 4.24 5.78
C VAL A 461 -12.94 4.00 7.30
N PHE A 462 -11.93 3.27 7.76
CA PHE A 462 -11.89 2.88 9.17
C PHE A 462 -11.41 4.05 10.04
N TYR A 463 -12.35 4.57 10.84
CA TYR A 463 -12.22 5.44 12.00
C TYR A 463 -11.15 6.54 11.93
N PHE A 464 -11.59 7.75 11.55
CA PHE A 464 -10.82 8.98 11.65
C PHE A 464 -11.64 10.03 12.40
N ARG A 465 -11.08 10.58 13.49
CA ARG A 465 -11.74 11.55 14.38
C ARG A 465 -11.61 13.00 13.91
N GLY A 466 -10.51 13.31 13.23
CA GLY A 466 -10.22 14.68 12.79
C GLY A 466 -11.11 15.17 11.64
N ASN A 467 -11.20 16.49 11.49
CA ASN A 467 -11.57 17.13 10.23
C ASN A 467 -10.31 17.34 9.33
N ALA A 468 -10.41 18.15 8.29
CA ALA A 468 -9.29 18.43 7.38
C ALA A 468 -8.11 19.16 8.05
N ASN A 469 -8.31 19.81 9.20
CA ASN A 469 -7.25 20.40 10.04
C ASN A 469 -6.75 19.44 11.13
N HIS A 470 -7.14 18.16 11.08
CA HIS A 470 -6.89 17.16 12.13
C HIS A 470 -7.53 17.47 13.50
N VAL A 471 -8.53 18.36 13.55
CA VAL A 471 -9.23 18.69 14.79
C VAL A 471 -10.38 17.71 15.03
N ASP A 472 -10.40 17.10 16.21
CA ASP A 472 -11.54 16.34 16.71
C ASP A 472 -12.72 17.28 16.95
N LEU A 473 -13.73 17.20 16.08
CA LEU A 473 -14.89 18.09 16.15
C LEU A 473 -15.68 17.88 17.45
N ASN A 474 -15.67 16.69 18.05
CA ASN A 474 -16.29 16.44 19.35
C ASN A 474 -15.41 16.90 20.53
N ARG A 475 -14.40 17.75 20.27
CA ARG A 475 -13.57 18.47 21.24
C ARG A 475 -13.43 19.96 20.93
N ASN A 476 -14.17 20.47 19.95
CA ASN A 476 -14.00 21.83 19.42
C ASN A 476 -15.14 22.80 19.76
N TYR A 477 -16.03 22.48 20.69
CA TYR A 477 -17.09 23.38 21.13
C TYR A 477 -16.69 24.13 22.41
N ASP A 478 -17.26 25.31 22.67
CA ASP A 478 -17.09 26.01 23.97
C ASP A 478 -17.98 25.40 25.08
N GLY A 479 -17.88 24.09 25.27
CA GLY A 479 -18.53 23.35 26.34
C GLY A 479 -17.49 22.90 27.36
N TYR A 480 -17.03 23.81 28.23
CA TYR A 480 -15.93 23.54 29.18
C TYR A 480 -14.60 23.18 28.48
N TRP A 481 -14.33 23.77 27.31
CA TRP A 481 -13.19 23.43 26.45
C TRP A 481 -11.81 23.55 27.13
N GLU A 482 -11.67 24.56 28.00
CA GLU A 482 -10.45 24.79 28.78
C GLU A 482 -10.13 23.63 29.75
N ASP A 483 -11.16 22.92 30.22
CA ASP A 483 -10.96 21.74 31.05
C ASP A 483 -10.79 20.51 30.15
N PRO A 484 -9.62 19.85 30.17
CA PRO A 484 -9.35 18.73 29.28
C PRO A 484 -10.23 17.51 29.57
N GLY A 485 -10.87 17.39 30.73
CA GLY A 485 -11.70 16.25 31.12
C GLY A 485 -10.89 15.06 31.65
N THR A 486 -11.54 13.89 31.74
CA THR A 486 -11.00 12.66 32.33
C THR A 486 -10.25 11.79 31.30
N SER A 487 -9.59 10.71 31.74
CA SER A 487 -8.64 9.92 30.93
C SER A 487 -9.16 9.40 29.59
N TYR A 488 -10.41 8.90 29.51
CA TYR A 488 -11.00 8.43 28.24
C TYR A 488 -11.51 9.58 27.35
N ASN A 489 -11.88 10.71 27.95
CA ASN A 489 -12.50 11.85 27.25
C ASN A 489 -11.53 13.03 27.04
N LYS A 490 -10.25 12.82 27.33
CA LYS A 490 -9.28 13.90 27.43
C LYS A 490 -9.08 14.63 26.10
N ARG A 491 -9.34 15.94 26.11
CA ARG A 491 -8.95 16.85 25.03
C ARG A 491 -7.43 17.03 25.01
N SER A 492 -6.82 16.92 23.83
CA SER A 492 -5.41 17.26 23.62
C SER A 492 -5.24 18.67 23.03
N LEU A 493 -4.12 19.31 23.38
CA LEU A 493 -3.59 20.51 22.73
C LEU A 493 -2.50 20.19 21.71
N ASN A 494 -2.05 18.93 21.63
CA ASN A 494 -1.05 18.51 20.66
C ASN A 494 -1.73 18.23 19.31
N PRO A 495 -1.39 18.97 18.22
CA PRO A 495 -1.99 18.77 16.90
C PRO A 495 -1.79 17.37 16.28
N LYS A 496 -0.92 16.54 16.88
CA LYS A 496 -0.67 15.17 16.42
C LYS A 496 -1.56 14.12 17.09
N ASP A 497 -2.30 14.48 18.14
CA ASP A 497 -3.15 13.54 18.87
C ASP A 497 -4.53 13.42 18.23
N GLU A 498 -5.13 12.22 18.25
CA GLU A 498 -6.47 12.00 17.68
C GLU A 498 -7.59 12.78 18.38
N THR A 499 -7.35 13.24 19.62
CA THR A 499 -8.29 14.04 20.42
C THR A 499 -7.90 15.52 20.46
N TYR A 500 -7.11 15.99 19.49
CA TYR A 500 -6.75 17.39 19.37
C TYR A 500 -8.00 18.27 19.22
N GLY A 501 -8.23 19.16 20.20
CA GLY A 501 -9.45 19.97 20.27
C GLY A 501 -9.44 21.26 19.46
N GLY A 502 -8.41 21.49 18.65
CA GLY A 502 -8.18 22.75 17.93
C GLY A 502 -7.35 23.76 18.72
N GLU A 503 -7.05 24.89 18.09
CA GLU A 503 -6.25 25.97 18.70
C GLU A 503 -7.02 26.71 19.81
N PHE A 504 -8.35 26.80 19.64
CA PHE A 504 -9.30 27.41 20.57
C PHE A 504 -10.69 26.80 20.35
N ALA A 505 -11.59 26.97 21.32
CA ALA A 505 -12.99 26.56 21.16
C ALA A 505 -13.62 27.22 19.93
N PHE A 506 -14.32 26.43 19.10
CA PHE A 506 -14.88 26.85 17.82
C PHE A 506 -13.85 27.31 16.78
N SER A 507 -12.61 26.80 16.81
CA SER A 507 -11.63 27.05 15.73
C SER A 507 -12.11 26.53 14.37
N GLU A 508 -12.91 25.46 14.34
CA GLU A 508 -13.35 24.83 13.10
C GLU A 508 -14.67 25.41 12.55
N PRO A 509 -14.79 25.62 11.23
CA PRO A 509 -16.05 26.07 10.64
C PRO A 509 -17.19 25.07 10.81
N GLU A 510 -16.89 23.77 10.89
CA GLU A 510 -17.87 22.70 11.10
C GLU A 510 -18.59 22.82 12.46
N SER A 511 -17.84 23.01 13.55
CA SER A 511 -18.41 23.15 14.91
C SER A 511 -19.21 24.45 15.03
N ARG A 512 -18.75 25.55 14.42
CA ARG A 512 -19.49 26.81 14.32
C ARG A 512 -20.80 26.66 13.55
N ALA A 513 -20.83 25.87 12.48
CA ALA A 513 -22.03 25.63 11.71
C ALA A 513 -23.11 24.91 12.54
N VAL A 514 -22.71 23.90 13.31
CA VAL A 514 -23.61 23.21 14.26
C VAL A 514 -24.18 24.18 15.29
N ALA A 515 -23.32 24.99 15.91
CA ALA A 515 -23.76 25.98 16.90
C ALA A 515 -24.72 27.02 16.28
N THR A 516 -24.46 27.45 15.04
CA THR A 516 -25.31 28.38 14.29
C THR A 516 -26.69 27.79 14.01
N MET A 517 -26.76 26.52 13.59
CA MET A 517 -28.03 25.83 13.36
C MET A 517 -28.83 25.71 14.66
N ILE A 518 -28.20 25.28 15.76
CA ILE A 518 -28.88 25.10 17.04
C ILE A 518 -29.37 26.43 17.63
N ARG A 519 -28.63 27.53 17.42
CA ARG A 519 -29.03 28.89 17.86
C ARG A 519 -30.10 29.54 16.97
N SER A 520 -30.46 28.96 15.83
CA SER A 520 -31.40 29.56 14.88
C SER A 520 -32.88 29.54 15.30
N GLY A 521 -33.16 29.24 16.57
CA GLY A 521 -34.49 29.22 17.18
C GLY A 521 -34.44 28.52 18.55
N GLN A 522 -35.59 28.10 19.04
CA GLN A 522 -35.74 27.33 20.27
C GLN A 522 -35.47 25.83 20.03
N ALA A 523 -34.21 25.43 20.21
CA ALA A 523 -33.85 24.02 20.27
C ALA A 523 -34.36 23.38 21.57
N MET A 524 -35.15 22.31 21.45
CA MET A 524 -35.71 21.56 22.58
C MET A 524 -34.78 20.45 23.07
N ALA A 525 -34.02 19.86 22.14
CA ALA A 525 -32.96 18.88 22.36
C ALA A 525 -32.01 18.86 21.16
N ALA A 526 -30.79 18.39 21.36
CA ALA A 526 -29.80 18.19 20.29
C ALA A 526 -29.17 16.79 20.38
N PHE A 527 -29.10 16.10 19.25
CA PHE A 527 -28.60 14.73 19.15
C PHE A 527 -27.45 14.67 18.15
N SER A 528 -26.24 14.39 18.62
CA SER A 528 -25.07 14.09 17.80
C SER A 528 -25.00 12.58 17.61
N MET A 529 -25.20 12.10 16.39
CA MET A 529 -25.13 10.68 16.06
C MET A 529 -23.67 10.28 15.85
N HIS A 530 -23.21 9.34 16.67
CA HIS A 530 -21.84 8.82 16.71
C HIS A 530 -21.81 7.36 16.28
N SER A 531 -20.75 6.64 16.62
CA SER A 531 -20.50 5.23 16.32
C SER A 531 -20.25 4.84 14.85
N VAL A 532 -19.32 3.90 14.69
CA VAL A 532 -18.74 3.37 13.45
C VAL A 532 -19.72 2.71 12.47
N ASN A 533 -19.32 2.71 11.20
CA ASN A 533 -19.99 2.02 10.09
C ASN A 533 -21.45 2.44 9.89
N GLY A 534 -21.71 3.75 10.07
CA GLY A 534 -22.99 4.35 9.74
C GLY A 534 -24.12 4.04 10.73
N LEU A 535 -23.85 3.31 11.82
CA LEU A 535 -24.88 2.81 12.73
C LEU A 535 -24.60 3.20 14.19
N CYS A 536 -25.60 3.82 14.84
CA CYS A 536 -25.71 3.95 16.29
C CYS A 536 -27.06 3.39 16.75
N ASN A 537 -27.36 3.50 18.04
CA ASN A 537 -28.65 3.09 18.58
C ASN A 537 -29.14 4.02 19.71
N ALA A 538 -29.85 3.51 20.72
CA ALA A 538 -30.43 4.33 21.79
C ALA A 538 -29.43 4.74 22.90
N GLY A 539 -28.19 4.24 22.86
CA GLY A 539 -27.19 4.52 23.89
C GLY A 539 -26.81 5.99 23.90
N MET A 540 -27.20 6.74 24.91
CA MET A 540 -26.89 8.18 24.99
C MET A 540 -25.84 8.51 26.04
N LEU A 541 -24.97 9.46 25.70
CA LEU A 541 -24.07 10.13 26.62
C LEU A 541 -24.51 11.60 26.75
N PHE A 542 -24.46 12.14 27.97
CA PHE A 542 -24.66 13.56 28.22
C PHE A 542 -23.59 14.06 29.21
N THR A 543 -23.50 15.37 29.40
CA THR A 543 -22.41 15.94 30.18
C THR A 543 -22.58 15.66 31.68
N THR A 544 -21.54 15.17 32.32
CA THR A 544 -21.48 15.01 33.78
C THR A 544 -21.42 16.32 34.53
N ARG A 545 -21.19 17.44 33.83
CA ARG A 545 -21.31 18.78 34.40
C ARG A 545 -22.72 19.08 34.89
N ALA A 546 -23.72 18.36 34.38
CA ALA A 546 -25.09 18.43 34.86
C ALA A 546 -25.37 17.52 36.07
N ASN A 547 -24.37 16.81 36.64
CA ASN A 547 -24.60 15.92 37.78
C ASN A 547 -25.12 16.64 39.03
N ASP A 548 -24.70 17.89 39.22
CA ASP A 548 -25.12 18.73 40.35
C ASP A 548 -26.40 19.53 40.05
N ASP A 549 -26.90 19.46 38.81
CA ASP A 549 -28.17 20.05 38.38
C ASP A 549 -29.25 18.96 38.29
N SER A 550 -29.87 18.65 39.43
CA SER A 550 -30.85 17.57 39.53
C SER A 550 -32.04 17.73 38.58
N LYS A 551 -32.52 18.97 38.37
CA LYS A 551 -33.64 19.27 37.47
C LYS A 551 -33.28 19.01 36.02
N PHE A 552 -32.11 19.49 35.57
CA PHE A 552 -31.67 19.22 34.21
C PHE A 552 -31.39 17.73 34.01
N LYS A 553 -30.74 17.08 34.98
CA LYS A 553 -30.46 15.65 34.93
C LYS A 553 -31.72 14.81 34.82
N GLU A 554 -32.76 15.12 35.59
CA GLU A 554 -34.07 14.47 35.49
C GLU A 554 -34.69 14.67 34.10
N LYS A 555 -34.66 15.90 33.57
CA LYS A 555 -35.17 16.23 32.22
C LYS A 555 -34.42 15.45 31.13
N ALA A 556 -33.08 15.48 31.14
CA ALA A 556 -32.25 14.78 30.17
C ALA A 556 -32.44 13.26 30.29
N THR A 557 -32.55 12.75 31.51
CA THR A 557 -32.78 11.33 31.77
C THR A 557 -34.13 10.86 31.26
N ALA A 558 -35.19 11.63 31.52
CA ALA A 558 -36.53 11.33 31.01
C ALA A 558 -36.54 11.27 29.48
N LEU A 559 -35.85 12.21 28.81
CA LEU A 559 -35.80 12.22 27.35
C LEU A 559 -35.05 11.02 26.77
N ALA A 560 -33.90 10.65 27.35
CA ALA A 560 -33.16 9.46 26.94
C ALA A 560 -33.99 8.18 27.12
N LYS A 561 -34.76 8.08 28.22
CA LYS A 561 -35.68 6.96 28.44
C LYS A 561 -36.83 6.92 27.43
N ILE A 562 -37.44 8.06 27.11
CA ILE A 562 -38.49 8.15 26.06
C ILE A 562 -37.94 7.60 24.73
N TYR A 563 -36.72 7.99 24.37
CA TYR A 563 -36.07 7.53 23.14
C TYR A 563 -35.85 6.01 23.16
N ALA A 564 -35.24 5.49 24.22
CA ALA A 564 -34.92 4.06 24.36
C ALA A 564 -36.17 3.18 24.48
N GLU A 565 -37.18 3.62 25.21
CA GLU A 565 -38.48 2.94 25.34
C GLU A 565 -39.16 2.79 23.97
N ALA A 566 -39.15 3.84 23.15
CA ALA A 566 -39.72 3.79 21.81
C ALA A 566 -38.96 2.87 20.85
N MET A 567 -37.63 2.71 21.02
CA MET A 567 -36.84 1.76 20.23
C MET A 567 -37.04 0.31 20.70
N TYR A 568 -37.06 0.06 22.01
CA TYR A 568 -36.83 -1.29 22.55
C TYR A 568 -37.88 -1.79 23.54
N GLY A 569 -38.91 -1.00 23.85
CA GLY A 569 -39.88 -1.31 24.89
C GLY A 569 -39.44 -0.82 26.26
N ARG A 570 -40.42 -0.66 27.15
CA ARG A 570 -40.28 -0.03 28.47
C ARG A 570 -39.34 -0.80 29.39
N GLU A 571 -39.40 -2.12 29.34
CA GLU A 571 -38.56 -3.04 30.10
C GLU A 571 -37.07 -2.93 29.74
N ASN A 572 -36.77 -2.40 28.55
CA ASN A 572 -35.41 -2.24 28.04
C ASN A 572 -34.91 -0.80 28.06
N ALA A 573 -35.76 0.18 28.40
CA ALA A 573 -35.43 1.59 28.37
C ALA A 573 -34.25 1.91 29.30
N ASP A 574 -34.30 1.45 30.56
CA ASP A 574 -33.21 1.67 31.53
C ASP A 574 -31.92 0.95 31.14
N LYS A 575 -32.04 -0.17 30.43
CA LYS A 575 -30.90 -0.98 30.00
C LYS A 575 -30.12 -0.33 28.86
N TYR A 576 -30.80 0.38 27.97
CA TYR A 576 -30.20 0.88 26.72
C TYR A 576 -30.18 2.41 26.59
N ALA A 577 -30.89 3.16 27.42
CA ALA A 577 -30.88 4.63 27.37
C ALA A 577 -29.48 5.21 27.65
N PHE A 578 -28.65 4.52 28.44
CA PHE A 578 -27.31 4.97 28.80
C PHE A 578 -26.29 3.88 28.51
N TYR A 579 -25.33 4.20 27.65
CA TYR A 579 -24.34 3.24 27.21
C TYR A 579 -23.15 3.12 28.17
N ARG A 580 -22.41 4.21 28.43
CA ARG A 580 -21.35 4.39 29.45
C ARG A 580 -20.58 5.68 29.17
N ALA A 581 -19.95 6.23 30.22
CA ALA A 581 -19.08 7.41 30.21
C ALA A 581 -19.76 8.73 29.76
N GLU A 582 -19.36 9.78 30.42
CA GLU A 582 -19.77 11.16 30.17
C GLU A 582 -19.47 11.62 28.74
N CYS A 583 -20.27 12.51 28.18
CA CYS A 583 -19.84 13.16 26.94
C CYS A 583 -18.59 14.04 27.24
N PRO A 584 -17.66 14.18 26.30
CA PRO A 584 -16.43 14.92 26.52
C PRO A 584 -16.66 16.41 26.76
N ASN A 585 -15.76 17.05 27.51
CA ASN A 585 -15.66 18.51 27.47
C ASN A 585 -15.25 18.92 26.04
N GLY A 586 -15.81 20.03 25.58
CA GLY A 586 -15.65 20.50 24.22
C GLY A 586 -16.54 19.79 23.20
N SER A 587 -17.53 19.00 23.63
CA SER A 587 -18.55 18.38 22.77
C SER A 587 -19.75 19.27 22.50
N MET A 588 -20.53 18.96 21.46
CA MET A 588 -21.82 19.62 21.20
C MET A 588 -22.77 19.49 22.41
N ALA A 589 -22.85 18.29 23.01
CA ALA A 589 -23.71 18.02 24.14
C ALA A 589 -23.34 18.85 25.38
N SER A 590 -22.05 18.97 25.70
CA SER A 590 -21.57 19.79 26.81
C SER A 590 -21.83 21.28 26.60
N TRP A 591 -21.66 21.77 25.36
CA TRP A 591 -21.93 23.15 24.97
C TRP A 591 -23.43 23.48 25.01
N ALA A 592 -24.30 22.59 24.52
CA ALA A 592 -25.75 22.79 24.55
C ALA A 592 -26.28 22.91 25.99
N TYR A 593 -25.72 22.14 26.92
CA TYR A 593 -26.00 22.30 28.35
C TYR A 593 -25.50 23.64 28.88
N LYS A 594 -24.19 23.91 28.75
CA LYS A 594 -23.54 25.11 29.32
C LYS A 594 -24.16 26.42 28.83
N GLU A 595 -24.37 26.53 27.52
CA GLU A 595 -24.73 27.80 26.88
C GLU A 595 -26.24 27.97 26.70
N LEU A 596 -27.00 26.87 26.56
CA LEU A 596 -28.41 26.93 26.19
C LEU A 596 -29.35 26.30 27.24
N GLY A 597 -28.83 25.54 28.21
CA GLY A 597 -29.67 24.74 29.12
C GLY A 597 -30.53 23.70 28.38
N VAL A 598 -30.08 23.26 27.20
CA VAL A 598 -30.79 22.31 26.33
C VAL A 598 -30.19 20.91 26.50
N PRO A 599 -31.02 19.86 26.66
CA PRO A 599 -30.55 18.47 26.61
C PRO A 599 -29.81 18.15 25.31
N GLY A 600 -28.49 18.01 25.40
CA GLY A 600 -27.62 17.58 24.31
C GLY A 600 -27.11 16.16 24.57
N PHE A 601 -27.09 15.32 23.53
CA PHE A 601 -26.70 13.92 23.63
C PHE A 601 -25.74 13.51 22.51
N ASP A 602 -24.75 12.69 22.86
CA ASP A 602 -23.99 11.88 21.91
C ASP A 602 -24.64 10.49 21.85
N LEU A 603 -25.17 10.09 20.69
CA LEU A 603 -25.82 8.80 20.45
C LEU A 603 -24.80 7.79 19.94
N GLU A 604 -24.56 6.75 20.72
CA GLU A 604 -23.53 5.73 20.54
C GLU A 604 -24.13 4.34 20.32
N LEU A 605 -23.28 3.31 20.17
CA LEU A 605 -23.71 1.92 20.29
C LEU A 605 -23.85 1.52 21.75
N ASP A 606 -25.06 1.17 22.16
CA ASP A 606 -25.37 0.45 23.39
C ASP A 606 -24.78 -1.00 23.40
N ASN A 607 -25.15 -1.77 24.43
CA ASN A 607 -24.73 -3.16 24.59
C ASN A 607 -25.61 -4.18 23.84
N ASN A 608 -26.52 -3.73 22.96
CA ASN A 608 -27.34 -4.61 22.14
C ASN A 608 -26.48 -5.21 21.00
N PRO A 609 -26.24 -6.54 21.01
CA PRO A 609 -25.38 -7.18 20.02
C PRO A 609 -25.91 -7.08 18.59
N ASP A 610 -27.23 -6.86 18.40
CA ASP A 610 -27.86 -6.75 17.07
C ASP A 610 -27.29 -5.58 16.25
N ALA A 611 -27.03 -4.43 16.88
CA ALA A 611 -26.34 -3.31 16.23
C ALA A 611 -24.85 -3.36 16.46
N ARG A 612 -24.43 -3.65 17.70
CA ARG A 612 -23.05 -3.51 18.12
C ARG A 612 -22.11 -4.40 17.33
N THR A 613 -22.40 -5.69 17.23
CA THR A 613 -21.51 -6.65 16.57
C THR A 613 -21.33 -6.27 15.09
N PRO A 614 -22.41 -6.08 14.29
CA PRO A 614 -22.24 -5.72 12.89
C PRO A 614 -21.55 -4.37 12.66
N ALA A 615 -21.80 -3.39 13.54
CA ALA A 615 -21.15 -2.09 13.45
C ALA A 615 -19.65 -2.18 13.74
N ILE A 616 -19.19 -2.91 14.77
CA ILE A 616 -17.75 -3.00 15.05
C ILE A 616 -17.00 -3.94 14.08
N THR A 617 -17.69 -4.89 13.45
CA THR A 617 -17.08 -5.85 12.51
C THR A 617 -17.19 -5.43 11.04
N ASP A 618 -17.74 -4.26 10.72
CA ASP A 618 -17.98 -3.80 9.34
C ASP A 618 -18.83 -4.78 8.52
N THR A 619 -19.93 -5.23 9.13
CA THR A 619 -20.90 -6.16 8.52
C THR A 619 -22.34 -5.66 8.63
N VAL A 620 -22.55 -4.34 8.75
CA VAL A 620 -23.89 -3.74 8.72
C VAL A 620 -24.53 -3.99 7.35
N SER A 621 -25.68 -4.66 7.33
CA SER A 621 -26.42 -4.95 6.10
C SER A 621 -27.50 -3.90 5.82
N PRO A 622 -27.94 -3.73 4.57
CA PRO A 622 -29.10 -2.89 4.24
C PRO A 622 -30.34 -3.20 5.06
N THR A 623 -30.64 -4.49 5.27
CA THR A 623 -31.77 -4.93 6.09
C THR A 623 -31.64 -4.49 7.55
N LEU A 624 -30.43 -4.55 8.11
CA LEU A 624 -30.17 -4.09 9.47
C LEU A 624 -30.30 -2.57 9.57
N MET A 625 -29.75 -1.83 8.60
CA MET A 625 -29.89 -0.37 8.53
C MET A 625 -31.37 0.04 8.46
N ASP A 626 -32.18 -0.62 7.64
CA ASP A 626 -33.62 -0.36 7.54
C ASP A 626 -34.36 -0.68 8.84
N LYS A 627 -33.97 -1.74 9.56
CA LYS A 627 -34.48 -2.01 10.91
C LYS A 627 -34.21 -0.82 11.82
N TYR A 628 -32.97 -0.31 11.86
CA TYR A 628 -32.60 0.79 12.74
C TYR A 628 -33.17 2.14 12.33
N ARG A 629 -33.35 2.43 11.02
CA ARG A 629 -34.12 3.59 10.55
C ARG A 629 -35.53 3.60 11.13
N LYS A 630 -36.21 2.46 11.11
CA LYS A 630 -37.58 2.33 11.68
C LYS A 630 -37.59 2.50 13.20
N LEU A 631 -36.58 1.97 13.91
CA LEU A 631 -36.49 2.12 15.36
C LEU A 631 -36.21 3.58 15.75
N HIS A 632 -35.25 4.23 15.10
CA HIS A 632 -34.97 5.64 15.32
C HIS A 632 -36.17 6.52 14.96
N LEU A 633 -36.88 6.23 13.85
CA LEU A 633 -38.12 6.95 13.52
C LEU A 633 -39.13 6.91 14.66
N LYS A 634 -39.41 5.73 15.23
CA LYS A 634 -40.32 5.60 16.40
C LYS A 634 -39.87 6.47 17.57
N ALA A 635 -38.56 6.47 17.86
CA ALA A 635 -38.00 7.24 18.94
C ALA A 635 -38.06 8.75 18.72
N VAL A 636 -37.79 9.20 17.49
CA VAL A 636 -37.92 10.60 17.12
C VAL A 636 -39.37 11.06 17.23
N VAL A 637 -40.34 10.25 16.78
CA VAL A 637 -41.77 10.55 16.96
C VAL A 637 -42.12 10.70 18.43
N ALA A 638 -41.71 9.77 19.29
CA ALA A 638 -41.98 9.84 20.74
C ALA A 638 -41.38 11.11 21.39
N VAL A 639 -40.18 11.51 20.98
CA VAL A 639 -39.56 12.77 21.44
C VAL A 639 -40.34 14.00 20.96
N LEU A 640 -40.76 14.02 19.70
CA LEU A 640 -41.56 15.12 19.15
C LEU A 640 -42.91 15.22 19.86
N GLU A 641 -43.60 14.10 20.11
CA GLU A 641 -44.86 14.05 20.87
C GLU A 641 -44.69 14.58 22.29
N HIS A 642 -43.60 14.21 22.97
CA HIS A 642 -43.26 14.73 24.29
C HIS A 642 -43.21 16.26 24.30
N PHE A 643 -42.50 16.88 23.36
CA PHE A 643 -42.37 18.34 23.28
C PHE A 643 -43.60 19.06 22.72
N ALA A 644 -44.40 18.38 21.89
CA ALA A 644 -45.67 18.90 21.37
C ALA A 644 -46.76 18.99 22.45
N ASN A 645 -46.66 18.15 23.49
CA ASN A 645 -47.61 18.10 24.59
C ASN A 645 -47.20 18.95 25.82
N GLN A 646 -45.98 19.46 25.85
CA GLN A 646 -45.55 20.45 26.84
C GLN A 646 -46.22 21.80 26.52
N LYS A 647 -47.07 22.25 27.46
CA LYS A 647 -47.76 23.53 27.40
C LYS A 647 -46.83 24.71 27.63
#